data_AF-A0A421CDK1-F1
#
_entry.id   AF-A0A421CDK1-F1
#
_cell.length_a   1.000
_cell.length_b   1.000
_cell.length_c   1.000
_cell.angle_alpha   90.00
_cell.angle_beta   90.00
_cell.angle_gamma   90.00
#
_symmetry.space_group_name_H-M   'P 1'
#
loop_
_entity.id
_entity.type
_entity.pdbx_description
1 polymer ?
#
loop_
_entity_poly.entity_id
_entity_poly.type
_entity_poly.pdbx_seq_one_letter_code
_entity_poly.pdbx_strand_id
1 'polypeptide(L)'
;MSLAKPGVSLIEHTERVLDYAHSYLDQNKIALKNTNLDPKQISEAILTACAFHDIGKGCVEFSFDKKGFSHSLASAQIAMASLNESPIKNYILQSILGHHGSRFKDSFSSLEFQRQQATPNPELVNEFKEIKDYAKGHFSIELPDLNLQIPSPRELLKRLCNFFFGAPRDRRLYFLIQGILNLADWSASAKKPLSSASIKLDSRPLRTFQAEASTGKDTIILAPTGRGKSLAALVWTKSTGREKSTLFLPTVTTVEAMYKRYTEEVSDKTGLVHGNIAYYLYSNEGYSEDTRDRIFWMKAFDNPFNVATLDQLLLMSLNWGRWEPKIVNIVNSAVIFDEIHASQPYTFGILLESIKMLKAMGTPVCVMSATLPSYMIQKLKEVLDDPVIVRDYEGESLRRITISHLEEVDPVEETKRQYEKGKRAILCFNTVRKATEAFKTLSDKMPDKDIVLYHGRFNLEDRERILSRITGDSPPRIIVATQTIEISLNISYDVLITEAAPIDSLTQRFGRVNREGTTPIGEVIIFPQNENSYSIYNKNLVDKSLGLLKARQTPSGLELREMMENLLSEIENIEEEISAGKASWQFVREMNFQIYSMSIDQRLADDLIRRIPYKTIEVIPSEFRANNSGKMQKLGKLVKVPVKDVIGRLEKDDDGFIYAPIIYNPSLGYLGPKEDESPIVEDT
;
A
#
# COMPACT_ATOMS: atom_id res chain seq x y z
N MET A 1 11.64 -43.47 -2.41
CA MET A 1 11.63 -42.17 -3.08
C MET A 1 10.94 -41.17 -2.17
N SER A 2 11.61 -40.07 -1.85
CA SER A 2 11.11 -39.00 -0.99
C SER A 2 10.05 -38.18 -1.73
N LEU A 3 8.99 -37.80 -1.03
CA LEU A 3 7.89 -36.98 -1.58
C LEU A 3 8.02 -35.54 -1.09
N ALA A 4 7.94 -34.58 -2.01
CA ALA A 4 7.79 -33.17 -1.63
C ALA A 4 6.35 -32.86 -1.21
N LYS A 5 5.38 -33.53 -1.85
CA LYS A 5 3.92 -33.39 -1.66
C LYS A 5 3.22 -34.71 -1.99
N PRO A 6 1.93 -34.88 -1.61
CA PRO A 6 1.15 -36.03 -2.04
C PRO A 6 1.19 -36.18 -3.58
N GLY A 7 1.80 -37.27 -4.05
CA GLY A 7 1.90 -37.60 -5.47
C GLY A 7 2.98 -36.86 -6.28
N VAL A 8 3.88 -36.08 -5.66
CA VAL A 8 4.99 -35.39 -6.36
C VAL A 8 6.32 -35.71 -5.68
N SER A 9 7.29 -36.20 -6.45
CA SER A 9 8.61 -36.54 -5.92
C SER A 9 9.40 -35.29 -5.49
N LEU A 10 10.36 -35.46 -4.60
CA LEU A 10 11.25 -34.38 -4.18
C LEU A 10 12.02 -33.78 -5.36
N ILE A 11 12.48 -34.63 -6.27
CA ILE A 11 13.21 -34.25 -7.48
C ILE A 11 12.32 -33.41 -8.39
N GLU A 12 11.14 -33.92 -8.76
CA GLU A 12 10.20 -33.25 -9.68
C GLU A 12 9.78 -31.87 -9.17
N HIS A 13 9.54 -31.74 -7.85
CA HIS A 13 9.22 -30.43 -7.26
C HIS A 13 10.41 -29.48 -7.29
N THR A 14 11.61 -29.96 -6.94
CA THR A 14 12.81 -29.12 -6.89
C THR A 14 13.23 -28.63 -8.27
N GLU A 15 13.15 -29.47 -9.30
CA GLU A 15 13.39 -29.10 -10.70
C GLU A 15 12.44 -27.96 -11.12
N ARG A 16 11.14 -28.08 -10.82
CA ARG A 16 10.17 -27.00 -11.09
C ARG A 16 10.52 -25.71 -10.35
N VAL A 17 10.92 -25.79 -9.08
CA VAL A 17 11.32 -24.60 -8.32
C VAL A 17 12.53 -23.93 -8.98
N LEU A 18 13.52 -24.71 -9.43
CA LEU A 18 14.69 -24.18 -10.15
C LEU A 18 14.30 -23.50 -11.46
N ASP A 19 13.41 -24.10 -12.26
CA ASP A 19 12.90 -23.52 -13.51
C ASP A 19 12.21 -22.17 -13.26
N TYR A 20 11.34 -22.09 -12.25
CA TYR A 20 10.66 -20.84 -11.90
C TYR A 20 11.65 -19.80 -11.36
N ALA A 21 12.60 -20.19 -10.51
CA ALA A 21 13.61 -19.29 -9.98
C ALA A 21 14.49 -18.72 -11.09
N HIS A 22 14.91 -19.56 -12.05
CA HIS A 22 15.66 -19.12 -13.22
C HIS A 22 14.83 -18.17 -14.09
N SER A 23 13.57 -18.49 -14.33
CA SER A 23 12.68 -17.63 -15.10
C SER A 23 12.42 -16.27 -14.41
N TYR A 24 12.32 -16.25 -13.07
CA TYR A 24 12.27 -15.01 -12.30
C TYR A 24 13.56 -14.20 -12.41
N LEU A 25 14.73 -14.85 -12.48
CA LEU A 25 16.03 -14.21 -12.68
C LEU A 25 16.16 -13.61 -14.09
N ASP A 26 15.75 -14.34 -15.14
CA ASP A 26 15.79 -13.89 -16.54
C ASP A 26 14.87 -12.70 -16.80
N GLN A 27 13.66 -12.75 -16.22
CA GLN A 27 12.70 -11.64 -16.31
C GLN A 27 13.06 -10.48 -15.37
N ASN A 28 14.04 -10.68 -14.48
CA ASN A 28 14.40 -9.67 -13.51
C ASN A 28 15.27 -8.58 -14.13
N LYS A 29 14.84 -7.33 -13.96
CA LYS A 29 15.67 -6.17 -14.28
C LYS A 29 16.20 -5.48 -13.01
N ILE A 30 16.27 -6.20 -11.89
CA ILE A 30 16.87 -5.71 -10.65
C ILE A 30 18.38 -5.53 -10.82
N ALA A 31 18.88 -4.34 -10.49
CA ALA A 31 20.30 -4.03 -10.46
C ALA A 31 20.72 -3.64 -9.05
N LEU A 32 21.52 -4.48 -8.40
CA LEU A 32 22.09 -4.18 -7.08
C LEU A 32 23.19 -3.14 -7.20
N LYS A 33 22.91 -1.88 -6.87
CA LYS A 33 23.93 -0.83 -6.82
C LYS A 33 24.82 -1.02 -5.59
N ASN A 34 26.11 -0.70 -5.67
CA ASN A 34 27.01 -0.69 -4.51
C ASN A 34 27.05 -2.04 -3.74
N THR A 35 27.23 -3.14 -4.47
CA THR A 35 27.55 -4.46 -3.92
C THR A 35 28.89 -4.91 -4.49
N ASN A 36 29.70 -5.59 -3.66
CA ASN A 36 30.98 -6.18 -4.10
C ASN A 36 30.80 -7.60 -4.65
N LEU A 37 29.56 -8.10 -4.71
CA LEU A 37 29.23 -9.43 -5.20
C LEU A 37 28.86 -9.39 -6.67
N ASP A 38 29.40 -10.33 -7.44
CA ASP A 38 29.05 -10.50 -8.85
C ASP A 38 27.59 -10.96 -8.98
N PRO A 39 26.77 -10.37 -9.88
CA PRO A 39 25.43 -10.87 -10.20
C PRO A 39 25.35 -12.39 -10.37
N LYS A 40 26.37 -13.01 -10.97
CA LYS A 40 26.42 -14.47 -11.12
C LYS A 40 26.41 -15.20 -9.77
N GLN A 41 27.19 -14.73 -8.80
CA GLN A 41 27.24 -15.32 -7.44
C GLN A 41 25.87 -15.22 -6.74
N ILE A 42 25.10 -14.18 -7.03
CA ILE A 42 23.78 -13.98 -6.44
C ILE A 42 22.75 -14.92 -7.07
N SER A 43 22.77 -15.05 -8.40
CA SER A 43 21.96 -16.03 -9.13
C SER A 43 22.28 -17.46 -8.67
N GLU A 44 23.56 -17.80 -8.55
CA GLU A 44 24.02 -19.09 -8.01
C GLU A 44 23.53 -19.31 -6.58
N ALA A 45 23.56 -18.29 -5.71
CA ALA A 45 23.06 -18.39 -4.35
C ALA A 45 21.54 -18.61 -4.28
N ILE A 46 20.76 -17.94 -5.15
CA ILE A 46 19.30 -18.12 -5.25
C ILE A 46 18.98 -19.55 -5.67
N LEU A 47 19.61 -20.04 -6.74
CA LEU A 47 19.37 -21.37 -7.27
C LEU A 47 19.88 -22.45 -6.30
N THR A 48 20.98 -22.21 -5.59
CA THR A 48 21.45 -23.06 -4.48
C THR A 48 20.42 -23.12 -3.36
N ALA A 49 19.85 -21.98 -2.95
CA ALA A 49 18.80 -21.98 -1.92
C ALA A 49 17.56 -22.78 -2.38
N CYS A 50 17.18 -22.66 -3.66
CA CYS A 50 16.10 -23.44 -4.27
C CYS A 50 16.41 -24.94 -4.30
N ALA A 51 17.61 -25.36 -4.67
CA ALA A 51 17.98 -26.77 -4.70
C ALA A 51 17.96 -27.42 -3.30
N PHE A 52 18.27 -26.64 -2.25
CA PHE A 52 18.34 -27.15 -0.88
C PHE A 52 17.06 -26.93 -0.05
N HIS A 53 16.06 -26.15 -0.50
CA HIS A 53 14.97 -25.69 0.39
C HIS A 53 14.15 -26.83 1.02
N ASP A 54 13.84 -27.87 0.24
CA ASP A 54 12.92 -28.94 0.62
C ASP A 54 13.61 -30.29 0.89
N ILE A 55 14.95 -30.37 0.81
CA ILE A 55 15.68 -31.63 0.96
C ILE A 55 15.47 -32.30 2.33
N GLY A 56 15.13 -31.51 3.36
CA GLY A 56 14.76 -32.01 4.69
C GLY A 56 13.52 -32.91 4.68
N LYS A 57 12.70 -32.90 3.62
CA LYS A 57 11.60 -33.87 3.43
C LYS A 57 12.11 -35.28 3.10
N GLY A 58 13.36 -35.41 2.66
CA GLY A 58 14.05 -36.68 2.48
C GLY A 58 14.67 -37.24 3.76
N CYS A 59 14.29 -36.73 4.94
CA CYS A 59 14.69 -37.26 6.24
C CYS A 59 13.62 -38.21 6.79
N VAL A 60 14.03 -39.21 7.59
CA VAL A 60 13.16 -40.23 8.20
C VAL A 60 12.02 -39.59 9.01
N GLU A 61 12.31 -38.45 9.65
CA GLU A 61 11.40 -37.73 10.53
C GLU A 61 10.20 -37.09 9.81
N PHE A 62 10.26 -36.90 8.49
CA PHE A 62 9.16 -36.30 7.71
C PHE A 62 8.14 -37.34 7.17
N SER A 63 8.26 -38.61 7.60
CA SER A 63 7.21 -39.61 7.40
C SER A 63 5.89 -39.08 7.98
N PHE A 64 4.79 -39.19 7.22
CA PHE A 64 3.49 -38.48 7.38
C PHE A 64 2.83 -38.45 8.79
N ASP A 65 3.36 -39.14 9.79
CA ASP A 65 2.79 -39.29 11.15
C ASP A 65 3.48 -38.49 12.27
N LYS A 66 4.63 -37.83 12.04
CA LYS A 66 5.32 -37.04 13.10
C LYS A 66 4.99 -35.55 13.04
N LYS A 67 3.99 -35.11 13.79
CA LYS A 67 3.74 -33.68 14.07
C LYS A 67 4.91 -33.09 14.87
N GLY A 68 5.49 -31.98 14.38
CA GLY A 68 6.42 -31.13 15.15
C GLY A 68 7.82 -30.94 14.55
N PHE A 69 8.26 -31.79 13.61
CA PHE A 69 9.59 -31.67 13.00
C PHE A 69 9.60 -30.67 11.82
N SER A 70 10.52 -29.71 11.83
CA SER A 70 10.64 -28.69 10.78
C SER A 70 11.56 -29.16 9.65
N HIS A 71 11.01 -29.45 8.47
CA HIS A 71 11.84 -29.81 7.32
C HIS A 71 12.75 -28.64 6.88
N SER A 72 12.29 -27.39 7.02
CA SER A 72 13.13 -26.21 6.72
C SER A 72 14.38 -26.14 7.63
N LEU A 73 14.28 -26.61 8.88
CA LEU A 73 15.42 -26.70 9.78
C LEU A 73 16.39 -27.80 9.34
N ALA A 74 15.86 -28.98 9.02
CA ALA A 74 16.66 -30.09 8.48
C ALA A 74 17.37 -29.74 7.17
N SER A 75 16.66 -29.13 6.23
CA SER A 75 17.21 -28.61 4.98
C SER A 75 18.38 -27.66 5.23
N ALA A 76 18.23 -26.72 6.17
CA ALA A 76 19.27 -25.77 6.52
C ALA A 76 20.48 -26.44 7.21
N GLN A 77 20.28 -27.48 8.02
CA GLN A 77 21.39 -28.22 8.63
C GLN A 77 22.19 -29.01 7.58
N ILE A 78 21.50 -29.69 6.65
CA ILE A 78 22.14 -30.41 5.54
C ILE A 78 22.90 -29.44 4.63
N ALA A 79 22.29 -28.30 4.31
CA ALA A 79 22.94 -27.23 3.55
C ALA A 79 24.19 -26.68 4.29
N MET A 80 24.12 -26.50 5.62
CA MET A 80 25.26 -26.01 6.40
C MET A 80 26.46 -26.96 6.33
N ALA A 81 26.21 -28.27 6.38
CA ALA A 81 27.22 -29.31 6.28
C ALA A 81 27.84 -29.39 4.88
N SER A 82 27.03 -29.18 3.84
CA SER A 82 27.40 -29.44 2.44
C SER A 82 28.01 -28.22 1.73
N LEU A 83 27.55 -27.01 2.06
CA LEU A 83 28.00 -25.79 1.39
C LEU A 83 29.38 -25.33 1.89
N ASN A 84 30.26 -24.96 0.95
CA ASN A 84 31.54 -24.32 1.24
C ASN A 84 31.35 -22.97 1.94
N GLU A 85 32.31 -22.58 2.79
CA GLU A 85 32.29 -21.27 3.45
C GLU A 85 32.37 -20.13 2.42
N SER A 86 31.43 -19.19 2.53
CA SER A 86 31.36 -18.02 1.67
C SER A 86 30.63 -16.87 2.38
N PRO A 87 30.80 -15.61 1.93
CA PRO A 87 30.07 -14.47 2.48
C PRO A 87 28.54 -14.59 2.37
N ILE A 88 28.05 -15.38 1.40
CA ILE A 88 26.62 -15.55 1.11
C ILE A 88 26.03 -16.81 1.79
N LYS A 89 26.85 -17.77 2.24
CA LYS A 89 26.39 -19.03 2.87
C LYS A 89 25.33 -18.78 3.93
N ASN A 90 25.56 -17.85 4.85
CA ASN A 90 24.60 -17.58 5.92
C ASN A 90 23.27 -16.99 5.42
N TYR A 91 23.26 -16.26 4.30
CA TYR A 91 22.03 -15.80 3.66
C TYR A 91 21.26 -16.95 3.01
N ILE A 92 21.95 -17.88 2.36
CA ILE A 92 21.35 -19.10 1.80
C ILE A 92 20.71 -19.93 2.91
N LEU A 93 21.47 -20.22 3.97
CA LEU A 93 21.00 -21.00 5.13
C LEU A 93 19.78 -20.34 5.79
N GLN A 94 19.84 -19.02 6.00
CA GLN A 94 18.73 -18.28 6.58
C GLN A 94 17.49 -18.29 5.68
N SER A 95 17.66 -18.29 4.35
CA SER A 95 16.55 -18.32 3.40
C SER A 95 15.91 -19.71 3.31
N ILE A 96 16.74 -20.77 3.30
CA ILE A 96 16.27 -22.15 3.41
C ILE A 96 15.52 -22.35 4.72
N LEU A 97 16.04 -21.86 5.85
CA LEU A 97 15.30 -21.89 7.11
C LEU A 97 14.02 -21.05 7.03
N GLY A 98 14.06 -19.98 6.24
CA GLY A 98 13.07 -18.95 5.94
C GLY A 98 11.78 -19.38 5.26
N HIS A 99 11.84 -20.25 4.26
CA HIS A 99 10.87 -20.27 3.16
C HIS A 99 9.37 -20.45 3.53
N HIS A 100 9.02 -21.18 4.60
CA HIS A 100 7.61 -21.39 4.97
C HIS A 100 6.97 -20.34 5.89
N GLY A 101 7.68 -19.33 6.38
CA GLY A 101 7.13 -18.42 7.41
C GLY A 101 7.81 -17.06 7.49
N SER A 102 7.10 -16.08 8.05
CA SER A 102 7.71 -14.81 8.47
C SER A 102 8.68 -15.04 9.62
N ARG A 103 9.78 -14.31 9.66
CA ARG A 103 10.84 -14.52 10.65
C ARG A 103 10.76 -13.49 11.76
N PHE A 104 10.33 -13.93 12.93
CA PHE A 104 10.45 -13.18 14.16
C PHE A 104 11.77 -13.53 14.83
N LYS A 105 12.30 -12.61 15.65
CA LYS A 105 13.56 -12.81 16.37
C LYS A 105 13.59 -14.09 17.21
N ASP A 106 12.42 -14.50 17.69
CA ASP A 106 12.25 -15.63 18.59
C ASP A 106 11.76 -16.91 17.90
N SER A 107 11.60 -16.92 16.56
CA SER A 107 10.95 -18.02 15.82
C SER A 107 11.60 -19.39 16.04
N PHE A 108 12.85 -19.45 16.49
CA PHE A 108 13.60 -20.70 16.70
C PHE A 108 14.33 -20.77 18.03
N SER A 109 13.93 -19.95 19.01
CA SER A 109 14.51 -20.00 20.36
C SER A 109 13.93 -21.14 21.21
N SER A 110 12.88 -21.84 20.74
CA SER A 110 12.25 -22.91 21.50
C SER A 110 13.20 -24.10 21.72
N LEU A 111 13.14 -24.67 22.93
CA LEU A 111 13.89 -25.87 23.29
C LEU A 111 13.49 -27.09 22.45
N GLU A 112 12.27 -27.08 21.89
CA GLU A 112 11.77 -28.13 21.01
C GLU A 112 12.54 -28.17 19.69
N PHE A 113 12.71 -27.03 19.00
CA PHE A 113 13.47 -26.97 17.75
C PHE A 113 14.95 -27.28 17.94
N GLN A 114 15.54 -26.88 19.07
CA GLN A 114 16.95 -27.16 19.37
C GLN A 114 17.26 -28.66 19.51
N ARG A 115 16.25 -29.49 19.74
CA ARG A 115 16.36 -30.95 19.92
C ARG A 115 16.05 -31.76 18.64
N GLN A 116 15.66 -31.10 17.55
CA GLN A 116 15.26 -31.76 16.30
C GLN A 116 16.49 -32.13 15.46
N GLN A 117 17.03 -33.33 15.62
CA GLN A 117 18.11 -33.82 14.77
C GLN A 117 17.55 -34.49 13.51
N ALA A 118 18.04 -34.09 12.34
CA ALA A 118 17.64 -34.65 11.05
C ALA A 118 18.41 -35.92 10.71
N THR A 119 17.70 -36.95 10.25
CA THR A 119 18.30 -38.21 9.79
C THR A 119 17.95 -38.43 8.31
N PRO A 120 18.88 -38.16 7.37
CA PRO A 120 18.66 -38.37 5.95
C PRO A 120 18.32 -39.82 5.60
N ASN A 121 17.37 -40.03 4.69
CA ASN A 121 17.14 -41.34 4.09
C ASN A 121 18.34 -41.74 3.22
N PRO A 122 18.68 -43.03 3.11
CA PRO A 122 19.77 -43.50 2.25
C PRO A 122 19.63 -43.09 0.78
N GLU A 123 18.39 -42.97 0.30
CA GLU A 123 18.05 -42.59 -1.06
C GLU A 123 18.33 -41.11 -1.37
N LEU A 124 18.36 -40.24 -0.36
CA LEU A 124 18.48 -38.79 -0.53
C LEU A 124 19.78 -38.39 -1.25
N VAL A 125 20.86 -39.14 -1.07
CA VAL A 125 22.14 -38.88 -1.77
C VAL A 125 21.99 -39.05 -3.28
N ASN A 126 21.26 -40.09 -3.71
CA ASN A 126 21.01 -40.34 -5.13
C ASN A 126 20.01 -39.31 -5.68
N GLU A 127 18.93 -39.03 -4.95
CA GLU A 127 17.93 -38.02 -5.34
C GLU A 127 18.57 -36.63 -5.50
N PHE A 128 19.46 -36.24 -4.58
CA PHE A 128 20.16 -34.96 -4.68
C PHE A 128 21.20 -34.94 -5.80
N LYS A 129 21.79 -36.09 -6.16
CA LYS A 129 22.67 -36.19 -7.32
C LYS A 129 21.91 -35.88 -8.61
N GLU A 130 20.67 -36.36 -8.75
CA GLU A 130 19.81 -36.01 -9.89
C GLU A 130 19.51 -34.51 -9.94
N ILE A 131 19.15 -33.90 -8.81
CA ILE A 131 18.95 -32.44 -8.70
C ILE A 131 20.23 -31.66 -9.10
N LYS A 132 21.40 -32.14 -8.67
CA LYS A 132 22.70 -31.56 -9.00
C LYS A 132 23.02 -31.67 -10.49
N ASP A 133 22.79 -32.82 -11.09
CA ASP A 133 23.02 -33.06 -12.52
C ASP A 133 22.05 -32.18 -13.36
N TYR A 134 20.79 -32.05 -12.91
CA TYR A 134 19.81 -31.16 -13.51
C TYR A 134 20.27 -29.70 -13.46
N ALA A 135 20.66 -29.21 -12.27
CA ALA A 135 21.12 -27.83 -12.08
C ALA A 135 22.38 -27.50 -12.89
N LYS A 136 23.32 -28.45 -13.00
CA LYS A 136 24.51 -28.32 -13.83
C LYS A 136 24.17 -28.29 -15.32
N GLY A 137 23.29 -29.18 -15.77
CA GLY A 137 22.90 -29.30 -17.18
C GLY A 137 22.08 -28.11 -17.70
N HIS A 138 21.14 -27.59 -16.91
CA HIS A 138 20.19 -26.56 -17.35
C HIS A 138 20.65 -25.14 -17.02
N PHE A 139 21.37 -24.95 -15.91
CA PHE A 139 21.73 -23.61 -15.41
C PHE A 139 23.24 -23.40 -15.26
N SER A 140 24.07 -24.39 -15.59
CA SER A 140 25.53 -24.32 -15.46
C SER A 140 26.02 -24.03 -14.03
N ILE A 141 25.29 -24.52 -13.01
CA ILE A 141 25.63 -24.35 -11.60
C ILE A 141 26.20 -25.65 -11.03
N GLU A 142 27.35 -25.55 -10.37
CA GLU A 142 27.95 -26.68 -9.66
C GLU A 142 27.54 -26.69 -8.18
N LEU A 143 26.58 -27.55 -7.84
CA LEU A 143 26.22 -27.81 -6.45
C LEU A 143 27.21 -28.79 -5.79
N PRO A 144 27.56 -28.60 -4.50
CA PRO A 144 28.43 -29.54 -3.79
C PRO A 144 27.73 -30.88 -3.55
N ASP A 145 28.49 -31.93 -3.26
CA ASP A 145 27.92 -33.20 -2.80
C ASP A 145 27.33 -33.06 -1.39
N LEU A 146 26.34 -33.89 -1.06
CA LEU A 146 25.76 -33.89 0.28
C LEU A 146 26.77 -34.38 1.31
N ASN A 147 26.97 -33.57 2.35
CA ASN A 147 27.69 -33.98 3.55
C ASN A 147 26.69 -34.43 4.62
N LEU A 148 26.69 -35.73 4.92
CA LEU A 148 25.79 -36.33 5.92
C LEU A 148 26.29 -36.18 7.37
N GLN A 149 27.45 -35.56 7.59
CA GLN A 149 27.88 -35.13 8.93
C GLN A 149 27.13 -33.87 9.35
N ILE A 150 25.86 -34.04 9.68
CA ILE A 150 24.92 -32.94 9.92
C ILE A 150 25.19 -32.30 11.29
N PRO A 151 25.43 -30.97 11.36
CA PRO A 151 25.64 -30.27 12.62
C PRO A 151 24.35 -30.24 13.46
N SER A 152 24.50 -30.05 14.77
CA SER A 152 23.33 -29.93 15.65
C SER A 152 22.49 -28.69 15.30
N PRO A 153 21.16 -28.70 15.52
CA PRO A 153 20.32 -27.51 15.29
C PRO A 153 20.81 -26.30 16.09
N ARG A 154 21.29 -26.55 17.31
CA ARG A 154 21.86 -25.52 18.18
C ARG A 154 23.08 -24.84 17.56
N GLU A 155 23.91 -25.59 16.84
CA GLU A 155 25.09 -25.05 16.16
C GLU A 155 24.68 -24.16 14.98
N LEU A 156 23.76 -24.63 14.13
CA LEU A 156 23.19 -23.84 13.04
C LEU A 156 22.56 -22.54 13.55
N LEU A 157 21.67 -22.64 14.55
CA LEU A 157 20.99 -21.49 15.11
C LEU A 157 21.98 -20.51 15.76
N LYS A 158 22.97 -21.01 16.51
CA LYS A 158 24.03 -20.17 17.09
C LYS A 158 24.82 -19.44 16.00
N ARG A 159 25.16 -20.14 14.90
CA ARG A 159 25.86 -19.56 13.75
C ARG A 159 25.05 -18.43 13.11
N LEU A 160 23.78 -18.69 12.80
CA LEU A 160 22.88 -17.70 12.18
C LEU A 160 22.63 -16.52 13.13
N CYS A 161 22.41 -16.78 14.42
CA CYS A 161 22.22 -15.74 15.42
C CYS A 161 23.46 -14.83 15.54
N ASN A 162 24.65 -15.42 15.67
CA ASN A 162 25.89 -14.65 15.73
C ASN A 162 26.11 -13.82 14.47
N PHE A 163 25.75 -14.36 13.29
CA PHE A 163 25.88 -13.64 12.05
C PHE A 163 24.88 -12.48 11.94
N PHE A 164 23.58 -12.71 12.12
CA PHE A 164 22.56 -11.69 11.86
C PHE A 164 22.33 -10.71 13.01
N PHE A 165 22.57 -11.11 14.27
CA PHE A 165 22.44 -10.21 15.44
C PHE A 165 23.77 -9.54 15.84
N GLY A 166 24.88 -9.84 15.17
CA GLY A 166 26.16 -9.17 15.44
C GLY A 166 26.25 -7.75 14.88
N ALA A 167 25.67 -7.50 13.70
CA ALA A 167 25.62 -6.19 13.05
C ALA A 167 24.53 -6.17 11.96
N PRO A 168 24.00 -4.99 11.58
CA PRO A 168 23.10 -4.83 10.44
C PRO A 168 23.67 -5.49 9.16
N ARG A 169 22.85 -6.28 8.47
CA ARG A 169 23.25 -7.02 7.27
C ARG A 169 22.67 -6.42 6.00
N ASP A 170 23.29 -6.74 4.86
CA ASP A 170 22.74 -6.33 3.56
C ASP A 170 21.41 -7.04 3.32
N ARG A 171 20.33 -6.30 3.55
CA ARG A 171 18.95 -6.73 3.35
C ARG A 171 18.69 -7.20 1.92
N ARG A 172 19.39 -6.61 0.95
CA ARG A 172 19.12 -6.81 -0.48
C ARG A 172 19.42 -8.23 -0.91
N LEU A 173 20.55 -8.76 -0.46
CA LEU A 173 20.91 -10.17 -0.69
C LEU A 173 19.89 -11.11 -0.06
N TYR A 174 19.48 -10.83 1.18
CA TYR A 174 18.50 -11.65 1.87
C TYR A 174 17.15 -11.68 1.14
N PHE A 175 16.54 -10.53 0.84
CA PHE A 175 15.21 -10.54 0.24
C PHE A 175 15.21 -11.04 -1.20
N LEU A 176 16.31 -10.92 -1.94
CA LEU A 176 16.39 -11.51 -3.28
C LEU A 176 16.41 -13.02 -3.20
N ILE A 177 17.25 -13.60 -2.33
CA ILE A 177 17.31 -15.06 -2.13
C ILE A 177 15.99 -15.57 -1.58
N GLN A 178 15.54 -15.04 -0.45
CA GLN A 178 14.32 -15.44 0.23
C GLN A 178 13.06 -15.18 -0.61
N GLY A 179 12.98 -14.00 -1.23
CA GLY A 179 11.81 -13.58 -1.99
C GLY A 179 11.65 -14.38 -3.28
N ILE A 180 12.73 -14.59 -4.05
CA ILE A 180 12.68 -15.40 -5.28
C ILE A 180 12.45 -16.87 -4.93
N LEU A 181 13.10 -17.41 -3.89
CA LEU A 181 12.82 -18.77 -3.40
C LEU A 181 11.34 -18.95 -3.09
N ASN A 182 10.75 -18.03 -2.30
CA ASN A 182 9.34 -18.11 -1.96
C ASN A 182 8.44 -18.03 -3.19
N LEU A 183 8.69 -17.09 -4.08
CA LEU A 183 7.89 -16.93 -5.31
C LEU A 183 8.00 -18.17 -6.22
N ALA A 184 9.20 -18.75 -6.35
CA ALA A 184 9.43 -19.94 -7.14
C ALA A 184 8.75 -21.18 -6.53
N ASP A 185 8.88 -21.40 -5.22
CA ASP A 185 8.20 -22.49 -4.53
C ASP A 185 6.68 -22.36 -4.64
N TRP A 186 6.12 -21.16 -4.47
CA TRP A 186 4.68 -20.93 -4.62
C TRP A 186 4.18 -21.17 -6.05
N SER A 187 4.94 -20.71 -7.05
CA SER A 187 4.58 -20.89 -8.47
C SER A 187 4.70 -22.35 -8.90
N ALA A 188 5.76 -23.06 -8.50
CA ALA A 188 5.92 -24.50 -8.72
C ALA A 188 4.79 -25.29 -8.05
N SER A 189 4.43 -24.90 -6.83
CA SER A 189 3.35 -25.48 -6.04
C SER A 189 1.98 -25.33 -6.71
N ALA A 190 1.68 -24.15 -7.24
CA ALA A 190 0.42 -23.82 -7.89
C ALA A 190 0.42 -24.21 -9.39
N LYS A 191 1.55 -24.64 -9.94
CA LYS A 191 1.79 -24.80 -11.40
C LYS A 191 1.37 -23.56 -12.19
N LYS A 192 1.61 -22.38 -11.60
CA LYS A 192 1.15 -21.09 -12.12
C LYS A 192 2.24 -20.47 -13.00
N PRO A 193 1.95 -20.13 -14.27
CA PRO A 193 2.93 -19.46 -15.13
C PRO A 193 3.24 -18.05 -14.60
N LEU A 194 4.43 -17.56 -14.93
CA LEU A 194 4.84 -16.20 -14.58
C LEU A 194 3.89 -15.16 -15.19
N SER A 195 3.48 -14.23 -14.35
CA SER A 195 2.55 -13.17 -14.73
C SER A 195 3.24 -12.14 -15.64
N SER A 196 2.86 -12.12 -16.93
CA SER A 196 3.22 -11.08 -17.89
C SER A 196 1.99 -10.53 -18.63
N ALA A 197 2.07 -9.26 -19.03
CA ALA A 197 1.08 -8.58 -19.85
C ALA A 197 1.70 -7.39 -20.59
N SER A 198 1.23 -7.11 -21.80
CA SER A 198 1.59 -5.90 -22.56
C SER A 198 0.72 -4.72 -22.15
N ILE A 199 1.30 -3.53 -22.02
CA ILE A 199 0.53 -2.29 -21.80
C ILE A 199 -0.28 -1.97 -23.05
N LYS A 200 -1.60 -2.03 -22.94
CA LYS A 200 -2.51 -1.49 -23.95
C LYS A 200 -2.66 0.01 -23.68
N LEU A 201 -2.18 0.82 -24.62
CA LEU A 201 -2.45 2.26 -24.62
C LEU A 201 -3.61 2.51 -25.57
N ASP A 202 -4.57 3.29 -25.12
CA ASP A 202 -5.72 3.68 -25.92
C ASP A 202 -5.24 4.46 -27.17
N SER A 203 -5.89 4.27 -28.32
CA SER A 203 -5.45 4.86 -29.61
C SER A 203 -5.69 6.38 -29.73
N ARG A 204 -6.09 7.03 -28.63
CA ARG A 204 -6.41 8.46 -28.60
C ARG A 204 -5.13 9.29 -28.74
N PRO A 205 -5.17 10.45 -29.41
CA PRO A 205 -4.03 11.34 -29.49
C PRO A 205 -3.60 11.79 -28.08
N LEU A 206 -2.32 11.62 -27.79
CA LEU A 206 -1.72 12.04 -26.52
C LEU A 206 -1.60 13.58 -26.48
N ARG A 207 -1.85 14.16 -25.31
CA ARG A 207 -1.46 15.56 -25.04
C ARG A 207 0.07 15.67 -25.01
N THR A 208 0.59 16.87 -25.25
CA THR A 208 2.03 17.16 -25.30
C THR A 208 2.78 16.59 -24.09
N PHE A 209 2.35 16.92 -22.86
CA PHE A 209 2.99 16.41 -21.64
C PHE A 209 2.88 14.88 -21.47
N GLN A 210 1.84 14.25 -22.03
CA GLN A 210 1.68 12.80 -21.97
C GLN A 210 2.66 12.10 -22.91
N ALA A 211 2.94 12.69 -24.07
CA ALA A 211 3.97 12.20 -24.98
C ALA A 211 5.39 12.43 -24.40
N GLU A 212 5.63 13.60 -23.81
CA GLU A 212 6.89 13.95 -23.14
C GLU A 212 7.21 13.06 -21.94
N ALA A 213 6.20 12.41 -21.33
CA ALA A 213 6.39 11.46 -20.25
C ALA A 213 7.17 10.20 -20.66
N SER A 214 7.36 9.94 -21.96
CA SER A 214 8.18 8.83 -22.49
C SER A 214 9.68 9.09 -22.33
N THR A 215 10.17 9.24 -21.10
CA THR A 215 11.54 9.68 -20.79
C THR A 215 12.55 8.54 -20.64
N GLY A 216 12.10 7.32 -20.32
CA GLY A 216 12.97 6.20 -19.94
C GLY A 216 13.78 6.39 -18.65
N LYS A 217 13.57 7.51 -17.93
CA LYS A 217 14.28 7.90 -16.71
C LYS A 217 13.31 8.06 -15.54
N ASP A 218 13.84 8.24 -14.33
CA ASP A 218 13.00 8.72 -13.23
C ASP A 218 12.33 10.03 -13.64
N THR A 219 11.06 10.22 -13.27
CA THR A 219 10.26 11.33 -13.79
C THR A 219 9.37 11.93 -12.72
N ILE A 220 9.26 13.27 -12.69
CA ILE A 220 8.29 14.01 -11.91
C ILE A 220 7.28 14.64 -12.89
N ILE A 221 6.03 14.17 -12.87
CA ILE A 221 4.95 14.67 -13.73
C ILE A 221 4.11 15.66 -12.92
N LEU A 222 4.09 16.91 -13.36
CA LEU A 222 3.28 17.98 -12.78
C LEU A 222 2.14 18.31 -13.74
N ALA A 223 0.93 17.90 -13.41
CA ALA A 223 -0.24 18.19 -14.24
C ALA A 223 -1.51 18.33 -13.40
N PRO A 224 -2.40 19.28 -13.72
CA PRO A 224 -3.67 19.43 -13.01
C PRO A 224 -4.56 18.19 -13.05
N THR A 225 -5.51 18.13 -12.12
CA THR A 225 -6.51 17.06 -12.08
C THR A 225 -7.36 17.05 -13.37
N GLY A 226 -7.77 15.85 -13.81
CA GLY A 226 -8.54 15.66 -15.05
C GLY A 226 -7.72 15.75 -16.35
N ARG A 227 -6.42 16.06 -16.33
CA ARG A 227 -5.59 16.16 -17.54
C ARG A 227 -5.04 14.82 -18.05
N GLY A 228 -5.23 13.74 -17.29
CA GLY A 228 -4.83 12.38 -17.68
C GLY A 228 -3.41 11.98 -17.26
N LYS A 229 -3.02 12.29 -16.01
CA LYS A 229 -1.75 11.86 -15.38
C LYS A 229 -1.53 10.35 -15.46
N SER A 230 -2.58 9.57 -15.22
CA SER A 230 -2.52 8.10 -15.26
C SER A 230 -2.09 7.56 -16.63
N LEU A 231 -2.57 8.18 -17.73
CA LEU A 231 -2.14 7.83 -19.08
C LEU A 231 -0.67 8.21 -19.32
N ALA A 232 -0.24 9.38 -18.84
CA ALA A 232 1.17 9.78 -18.90
C ALA A 232 2.08 8.79 -18.15
N ALA A 233 1.63 8.28 -16.99
CA ALA A 233 2.37 7.30 -16.22
C ALA A 233 2.46 5.92 -16.93
N LEU A 234 1.45 5.51 -17.70
CA LEU A 234 1.51 4.31 -18.53
C LEU A 234 2.45 4.48 -19.73
N VAL A 235 2.46 5.65 -20.36
CA VAL A 235 3.44 6.01 -21.41
C VAL A 235 4.85 5.97 -20.85
N TRP A 236 5.05 6.59 -19.68
CA TRP A 236 6.32 6.53 -18.94
C TRP A 236 6.73 5.08 -18.65
N THR A 237 5.85 4.27 -18.07
CA THR A 237 6.10 2.85 -17.77
C THR A 237 6.64 2.12 -18.99
N LYS A 238 5.98 2.27 -20.15
CA LYS A 238 6.41 1.63 -21.40
C LYS A 238 7.82 2.06 -21.81
N SER A 239 8.16 3.34 -21.64
CA SER A 239 9.49 3.88 -21.96
C SER A 239 10.63 3.34 -21.08
N THR A 240 10.33 2.86 -19.87
CA THR A 240 11.33 2.24 -18.97
C THR A 240 11.74 0.82 -19.42
N GLY A 241 10.97 0.21 -20.32
CA GLY A 241 11.13 -1.19 -20.71
C GLY A 241 10.73 -2.20 -19.63
N ARG A 242 10.13 -1.78 -18.52
CA ARG A 242 9.57 -2.69 -17.50
C ARG A 242 8.25 -3.30 -18.01
N GLU A 243 8.06 -4.59 -17.75
CA GLU A 243 6.82 -5.30 -18.10
C GLU A 243 5.79 -5.27 -16.97
N LYS A 244 6.23 -4.93 -15.75
CA LYS A 244 5.37 -4.75 -14.58
C LYS A 244 5.29 -3.27 -14.20
N SER A 245 4.15 -2.84 -13.65
CA SER A 245 4.01 -1.52 -13.01
C SER A 245 3.26 -1.61 -11.69
N THR A 246 3.65 -0.79 -10.73
CA THR A 246 2.96 -0.66 -9.44
C THR A 246 2.62 0.80 -9.18
N LEU A 247 1.32 1.10 -9.13
CA LEU A 247 0.78 2.42 -8.79
C LEU A 247 0.42 2.47 -7.30
N PHE A 248 1.05 3.39 -6.58
CA PHE A 248 0.74 3.69 -5.18
C PHE A 248 -0.10 4.96 -5.07
N LEU A 249 -1.22 4.86 -4.35
CA LEU A 249 -2.15 5.96 -4.09
C LEU A 249 -2.38 6.13 -2.58
N PRO A 250 -2.75 7.33 -2.09
CA PRO A 250 -2.80 7.61 -0.66
C PRO A 250 -3.98 6.96 0.08
N THR A 251 -5.07 6.58 -0.59
CA THR A 251 -6.28 6.08 0.10
C THR A 251 -6.90 4.86 -0.58
N VAL A 252 -7.58 4.02 0.21
CA VAL A 252 -8.23 2.78 -0.27
C VAL A 252 -9.24 3.06 -1.39
N THR A 253 -10.06 4.10 -1.25
CA THR A 253 -11.07 4.45 -2.26
C THR A 253 -10.44 4.83 -3.61
N THR A 254 -9.27 5.48 -3.64
CA THR A 254 -8.57 5.80 -4.90
C THR A 254 -8.05 4.53 -5.54
N VAL A 255 -7.49 3.64 -4.71
CA VAL A 255 -6.94 2.36 -5.13
C VAL A 255 -8.01 1.48 -5.76
N GLU A 256 -9.19 1.36 -5.14
CA GLU A 256 -10.30 0.57 -5.68
C GLU A 256 -10.86 1.15 -7.00
N ALA A 257 -11.00 2.48 -7.08
CA ALA A 257 -11.45 3.14 -8.31
C ALA A 257 -10.43 2.98 -9.46
N MET A 258 -9.13 3.17 -9.16
CA MET A 258 -8.06 3.00 -10.13
C MET A 258 -7.86 1.53 -10.53
N TYR A 259 -8.11 0.58 -9.62
CA TYR A 259 -8.13 -0.85 -9.93
C TYR A 259 -9.20 -1.21 -10.95
N LYS A 260 -10.45 -0.77 -10.77
CA LYS A 260 -11.53 -0.98 -11.77
C LYS A 260 -11.11 -0.42 -13.12
N ARG A 261 -10.64 0.83 -13.13
CA ARG A 261 -10.17 1.50 -14.34
C ARG A 261 -9.00 0.79 -15.03
N TYR A 262 -7.98 0.36 -14.29
CA TYR A 262 -6.82 -0.35 -14.85
C TYR A 262 -7.23 -1.73 -15.38
N THR A 263 -8.18 -2.40 -14.71
CA THR A 263 -8.72 -3.68 -15.16
C THR A 263 -9.42 -3.55 -16.51
N GLU A 264 -10.20 -2.48 -16.70
CA GLU A 264 -10.94 -2.20 -17.94
C GLU A 264 -10.04 -1.63 -19.06
N GLU A 265 -9.22 -0.62 -18.75
CA GLU A 265 -8.48 0.16 -19.76
C GLU A 265 -7.08 -0.40 -20.08
N VAL A 266 -6.45 -1.13 -19.14
CA VAL A 266 -5.04 -1.56 -19.28
C VAL A 266 -4.93 -3.07 -19.43
N SER A 267 -5.35 -3.84 -18.43
CA SER A 267 -5.36 -5.30 -18.46
C SER A 267 -6.22 -5.90 -17.35
N ASP A 268 -6.97 -6.94 -17.70
CA ASP A 268 -7.67 -7.87 -16.82
C ASP A 268 -6.77 -8.52 -15.74
N LYS A 269 -5.45 -8.59 -15.97
CA LYS A 269 -4.46 -9.05 -15.00
C LYS A 269 -4.02 -7.97 -14.01
N THR A 270 -4.90 -7.03 -13.64
CA THR A 270 -4.59 -6.01 -12.63
C THR A 270 -4.77 -6.58 -11.21
N GLY A 271 -3.85 -6.25 -10.31
CA GLY A 271 -3.89 -6.59 -8.88
C GLY A 271 -4.37 -5.42 -8.03
N LEU A 272 -5.25 -5.69 -7.06
CA LEU A 272 -5.71 -4.74 -6.05
C LEU A 272 -4.98 -5.02 -4.74
N VAL A 273 -4.33 -4.04 -4.11
CA VAL A 273 -3.59 -4.30 -2.85
C VAL A 273 -3.84 -3.22 -1.78
N HIS A 274 -4.64 -3.55 -0.78
CA HIS A 274 -4.86 -2.76 0.43
C HIS A 274 -5.27 -3.65 1.61
N GLY A 275 -5.38 -3.07 2.81
CA GLY A 275 -5.70 -3.81 4.04
C GLY A 275 -7.03 -4.60 4.00
N ASN A 276 -8.00 -4.11 3.23
CA ASN A 276 -9.38 -4.63 3.20
C ASN A 276 -9.72 -5.42 1.91
N ILE A 277 -8.72 -5.85 1.14
CA ILE A 277 -8.91 -6.57 -0.14
C ILE A 277 -9.85 -7.78 -0.02
N ALA A 278 -9.79 -8.52 1.10
CA ALA A 278 -10.63 -9.70 1.29
C ALA A 278 -12.12 -9.34 1.39
N TYR A 279 -12.43 -8.20 2.00
CA TYR A 279 -13.80 -7.69 2.08
C TYR A 279 -14.27 -7.18 0.72
N TYR A 280 -13.44 -6.41 0.01
CA TYR A 280 -13.77 -5.88 -1.31
C TYR A 280 -14.15 -6.98 -2.31
N LEU A 281 -13.34 -8.03 -2.41
CA LEU A 281 -13.62 -9.14 -3.33
C LEU A 281 -14.86 -9.92 -2.91
N TYR A 282 -15.06 -10.11 -1.59
CA TYR A 282 -16.28 -10.72 -1.07
C TYR A 282 -17.54 -9.93 -1.47
N SER A 283 -17.52 -8.59 -1.33
CA SER A 283 -18.68 -7.74 -1.58
C SER A 283 -18.98 -7.53 -3.08
N ASN A 284 -17.96 -7.50 -3.93
CA ASN A 284 -18.12 -7.19 -5.36
C ASN A 284 -18.19 -8.44 -6.26
N GLU A 285 -17.53 -9.54 -5.89
CA GLU A 285 -17.35 -10.70 -6.79
C GLU A 285 -17.82 -12.04 -6.19
N GLY A 286 -18.10 -12.10 -4.88
CA GLY A 286 -18.42 -13.32 -4.16
C GLY A 286 -17.17 -14.09 -3.69
N TYR A 287 -17.38 -15.09 -2.82
CA TYR A 287 -16.27 -15.81 -2.16
C TYR A 287 -16.22 -17.29 -2.55
N SER A 288 -15.12 -17.66 -3.19
CA SER A 288 -14.79 -19.04 -3.59
C SER A 288 -13.37 -19.41 -3.15
N GLU A 289 -12.95 -20.67 -3.34
CA GLU A 289 -11.54 -21.05 -3.14
C GLU A 289 -10.60 -20.28 -4.08
N ASP A 290 -11.01 -20.03 -5.33
CA ASP A 290 -10.29 -19.20 -6.28
C ASP A 290 -10.07 -17.76 -5.77
N THR A 291 -11.04 -17.22 -5.03
CA THR A 291 -10.92 -15.90 -4.38
C THR A 291 -9.77 -15.87 -3.36
N ARG A 292 -9.53 -16.95 -2.61
CA ARG A 292 -8.44 -17.01 -1.63
C ARG A 292 -7.07 -17.00 -2.30
N ASP A 293 -6.92 -17.83 -3.34
CA ASP A 293 -5.67 -17.90 -4.11
C ASP A 293 -5.40 -16.58 -4.82
N ARG A 294 -6.43 -15.94 -5.38
CA ARG A 294 -6.32 -14.61 -5.98
C ARG A 294 -5.89 -13.55 -4.96
N ILE A 295 -6.47 -13.53 -3.76
CA ILE A 295 -6.06 -12.62 -2.67
C ILE A 295 -4.57 -12.83 -2.33
N PHE A 296 -4.14 -14.08 -2.25
CA PHE A 296 -2.76 -14.42 -1.93
C PHE A 296 -1.78 -13.84 -2.96
N TRP A 297 -2.03 -14.07 -4.25
CA TRP A 297 -1.18 -13.58 -5.34
C TRP A 297 -1.24 -12.05 -5.50
N MET A 298 -2.40 -11.42 -5.32
CA MET A 298 -2.53 -9.96 -5.29
C MET A 298 -1.71 -9.35 -4.15
N LYS A 299 -1.80 -9.91 -2.93
CA LYS A 299 -1.00 -9.45 -1.77
C LYS A 299 0.50 -9.64 -1.95
N ALA A 300 0.92 -10.55 -2.84
CA ALA A 300 2.31 -10.76 -3.23
C ALA A 300 2.79 -9.78 -4.32
N PHE A 301 1.93 -8.91 -4.85
CA PHE A 301 2.20 -8.02 -5.99
C PHE A 301 2.60 -8.78 -7.26
N ASP A 302 2.11 -10.01 -7.44
CA ASP A 302 2.54 -10.86 -8.56
C ASP A 302 1.99 -10.42 -9.91
N ASN A 303 0.79 -9.82 -9.92
CA ASN A 303 0.15 -9.29 -11.12
C ASN A 303 1.08 -8.35 -11.91
N PRO A 304 0.98 -8.29 -13.26
CA PRO A 304 1.80 -7.38 -14.05
C PRO A 304 1.50 -5.90 -13.73
N PHE A 305 0.24 -5.58 -13.54
CA PHE A 305 -0.22 -4.25 -13.12
C PHE A 305 -0.75 -4.35 -11.70
N ASN A 306 -0.26 -3.50 -10.80
CA ASN A 306 -0.74 -3.45 -9.42
C ASN A 306 -1.17 -2.04 -9.07
N VAL A 307 -2.33 -1.92 -8.41
CA VAL A 307 -2.82 -0.68 -7.82
C VAL A 307 -2.91 -0.91 -6.31
N ALA A 308 -2.19 -0.12 -5.53
CA ALA A 308 -1.99 -0.36 -4.11
C ALA A 308 -2.01 0.91 -3.27
N THR A 309 -2.32 0.79 -1.98
CA THR A 309 -2.17 1.94 -1.08
C THR A 309 -0.70 2.20 -0.78
N LEU A 310 -0.32 3.48 -0.65
CA LEU A 310 1.03 3.89 -0.26
C LEU A 310 1.47 3.20 1.04
N ASP A 311 0.55 3.01 1.98
CA ASP A 311 0.75 2.32 3.25
C ASP A 311 1.34 0.91 3.08
N GLN A 312 0.97 0.18 2.01
CA GLN A 312 1.55 -1.14 1.73
C GLN A 312 3.05 -1.05 1.48
N LEU A 313 3.50 -0.04 0.72
CA LEU A 313 4.92 0.19 0.48
C LEU A 313 5.63 0.61 1.77
N LEU A 314 5.08 1.59 2.49
CA LEU A 314 5.72 2.13 3.68
C LEU A 314 5.90 1.03 4.74
N LEU A 315 4.88 0.23 5.01
CA LEU A 315 4.95 -0.87 5.97
C LEU A 315 5.92 -1.98 5.51
N MET A 316 5.91 -2.33 4.22
CA MET A 316 6.83 -3.32 3.66
C MET A 316 8.29 -2.83 3.72
N SER A 317 8.53 -1.54 3.53
CA SER A 317 9.86 -0.93 3.65
C SER A 317 10.43 -1.06 5.07
N LEU A 318 9.55 -1.19 6.08
CA LEU A 318 9.85 -1.38 7.50
C LEU A 318 9.90 -2.87 7.93
N ASN A 319 9.89 -3.82 6.98
CA ASN A 319 9.84 -5.26 7.21
C ASN A 319 8.54 -5.79 7.83
N TRP A 320 7.40 -5.12 7.60
CA TRP A 320 6.12 -5.61 8.11
C TRP A 320 5.56 -6.79 7.29
N GLY A 321 5.16 -7.86 7.99
CA GLY A 321 4.60 -9.07 7.37
C GLY A 321 5.60 -9.87 6.54
N ARG A 322 5.12 -10.63 5.53
CA ARG A 322 5.97 -11.24 4.50
C ARG A 322 6.33 -10.19 3.46
N TRP A 323 7.38 -9.43 3.74
CA TRP A 323 7.81 -8.29 2.93
C TRP A 323 8.74 -8.71 1.79
N GLU A 324 9.46 -9.83 1.93
CA GLU A 324 10.50 -10.29 1.02
C GLU A 324 9.98 -10.55 -0.41
N PRO A 325 8.98 -11.43 -0.64
CA PRO A 325 8.44 -11.68 -1.98
C PRO A 325 7.75 -10.43 -2.56
N LYS A 326 7.13 -9.60 -1.70
CA LYS A 326 6.48 -8.36 -2.13
C LYS A 326 7.49 -7.35 -2.67
N ILE A 327 8.62 -7.16 -1.96
CA ILE A 327 9.69 -6.26 -2.42
C ILE A 327 10.25 -6.75 -3.75
N VAL A 328 10.54 -8.05 -3.91
CA VAL A 328 11.06 -8.60 -5.18
C VAL A 328 10.16 -8.22 -6.36
N ASN A 329 8.83 -8.40 -6.24
CA ASN A 329 7.90 -8.03 -7.29
C ASN A 329 7.85 -6.52 -7.56
N ILE A 330 7.92 -5.69 -6.52
CA ILE A 330 7.88 -4.23 -6.64
C ILE A 330 9.17 -3.66 -7.24
N VAL A 331 10.35 -4.14 -6.84
CA VAL A 331 11.62 -3.65 -7.41
C VAL A 331 11.83 -4.11 -8.86
N ASN A 332 11.09 -5.14 -9.30
CA ASN A 332 11.06 -5.53 -10.69
C ASN A 332 10.06 -4.69 -11.54
N SER A 333 9.21 -3.86 -10.92
CA SER A 333 8.21 -3.05 -11.61
C SER A 333 8.67 -1.62 -11.89
N ALA A 334 7.97 -0.91 -12.76
CA ALA A 334 8.00 0.55 -12.80
C ALA A 334 7.07 1.08 -11.70
N VAL A 335 7.64 1.83 -10.75
CA VAL A 335 6.92 2.29 -9.57
C VAL A 335 6.41 3.71 -9.78
N ILE A 336 5.11 3.91 -9.56
CA ILE A 336 4.44 5.19 -9.75
C ILE A 336 3.83 5.62 -8.41
N PHE A 337 4.08 6.86 -8.00
CA PHE A 337 3.43 7.50 -6.86
C PHE A 337 2.48 8.59 -7.35
N ASP A 338 1.19 8.51 -7.02
CA ASP A 338 0.20 9.56 -7.30
C ASP A 338 -0.24 10.24 -6.01
N GLU A 339 -0.53 11.54 -6.11
CA GLU A 339 -1.10 12.37 -5.04
C GLU A 339 -0.30 12.32 -3.71
N ILE A 340 1.03 12.51 -3.76
CA ILE A 340 1.83 12.70 -2.54
C ILE A 340 1.45 14.03 -1.89
N HIS A 341 1.03 13.99 -0.63
CA HIS A 341 0.51 15.16 0.09
C HIS A 341 1.60 15.93 0.87
N ALA A 342 1.64 17.24 0.69
CA ALA A 342 2.54 18.15 1.41
C ALA A 342 2.20 18.29 2.91
N SER A 343 0.96 18.00 3.30
CA SER A 343 0.48 18.09 4.68
C SER A 343 0.93 16.92 5.57
N GLN A 344 1.72 15.98 5.05
CA GLN A 344 2.24 14.82 5.78
C GLN A 344 3.77 14.71 5.70
N PRO A 345 4.55 15.70 6.21
CA PRO A 345 6.01 15.73 6.08
C PRO A 345 6.70 14.53 6.72
N TYR A 346 6.23 14.03 7.87
CA TYR A 346 6.75 12.81 8.49
C TYR A 346 6.62 11.58 7.57
N THR A 347 5.42 11.35 7.01
CA THR A 347 5.16 10.26 6.04
C THR A 347 6.03 10.43 4.79
N PHE A 348 6.20 11.67 4.32
CA PHE A 348 7.07 11.97 3.18
C PHE A 348 8.53 11.62 3.46
N GLY A 349 9.03 11.85 4.69
CA GLY A 349 10.36 11.39 5.12
C GLY A 349 10.55 9.87 4.99
N ILE A 350 9.57 9.08 5.42
CA ILE A 350 9.56 7.61 5.28
C ILE A 350 9.52 7.21 3.79
N LEU A 351 8.72 7.92 2.98
CA LEU A 351 8.64 7.69 1.54
C LEU A 351 9.98 7.95 0.84
N LEU A 352 10.72 9.01 1.20
CA LEU A 352 12.03 9.28 0.63
C LEU A 352 13.03 8.14 0.89
N GLU A 353 13.05 7.57 2.10
CA GLU A 353 13.89 6.39 2.39
C GLU A 353 13.41 5.13 1.67
N SER A 354 12.10 4.97 1.51
CA SER A 354 11.50 3.90 0.71
C SER A 354 11.90 4.03 -0.77
N ILE A 355 11.92 5.24 -1.32
CA ILE A 355 12.39 5.50 -2.70
C ILE A 355 13.88 5.18 -2.80
N LYS A 356 14.74 5.65 -1.89
CA LYS A 356 16.18 5.29 -1.87
C LYS A 356 16.39 3.78 -1.89
N MET A 357 15.60 3.03 -1.12
CA MET A 357 15.62 1.58 -1.13
C MET A 357 15.28 1.00 -2.52
N LEU A 358 14.23 1.49 -3.18
CA LEU A 358 13.89 1.07 -4.55
C LEU A 358 14.99 1.42 -5.56
N LYS A 359 15.57 2.62 -5.44
CA LYS A 359 16.64 3.12 -6.31
C LYS A 359 17.94 2.34 -6.17
N ALA A 360 18.26 1.85 -4.97
CA ALA A 360 19.37 0.95 -4.72
C ALA A 360 19.26 -0.40 -5.47
N MET A 361 18.06 -0.72 -5.99
CA MET A 361 17.74 -1.93 -6.76
C MET A 361 17.54 -1.65 -8.27
N GLY A 362 17.80 -0.42 -8.73
CA GLY A 362 17.61 -0.04 -10.14
C GLY A 362 16.14 0.11 -10.57
N THR A 363 15.22 0.25 -9.60
CA THR A 363 13.79 0.44 -9.88
C THR A 363 13.56 1.83 -10.48
N PRO A 364 12.93 1.96 -11.66
CA PRO A 364 12.54 3.26 -12.18
C PRO A 364 11.34 3.81 -11.40
N VAL A 365 11.36 5.10 -11.09
CA VAL A 365 10.34 5.75 -10.25
C VAL A 365 9.74 6.97 -10.95
N CYS A 366 8.41 7.03 -10.98
CA CYS A 366 7.64 8.20 -11.40
C CYS A 366 6.87 8.76 -10.21
N VAL A 367 6.94 10.06 -10.00
CA VAL A 367 6.09 10.79 -9.06
C VAL A 367 5.17 11.70 -9.86
N MET A 368 3.87 11.63 -9.63
CA MET A 368 2.90 12.50 -10.28
C MET A 368 2.04 13.22 -9.25
N SER A 369 1.81 14.52 -9.47
CA SER A 369 0.99 15.35 -8.59
C SER A 369 0.44 16.56 -9.34
N ALA A 370 -0.72 17.06 -8.90
CA ALA A 370 -1.25 18.35 -9.39
C ALA A 370 -0.58 19.54 -8.68
N THR A 371 -0.16 19.35 -7.43
CA THR A 371 0.26 20.41 -6.54
C THR A 371 1.46 19.92 -5.72
N LEU A 372 2.65 19.93 -6.34
CA LEU A 372 3.89 19.55 -5.66
C LEU A 372 4.74 20.81 -5.39
N PRO A 373 4.97 21.19 -4.12
CA PRO A 373 5.82 22.32 -3.74
C PRO A 373 7.29 22.12 -4.13
N SER A 374 8.05 23.20 -4.35
CA SER A 374 9.47 23.10 -4.77
C SER A 374 10.32 22.36 -3.75
N TYR A 375 10.10 22.53 -2.43
CA TYR A 375 10.88 21.80 -1.44
C TYR A 375 10.74 20.28 -1.61
N MET A 376 9.52 19.78 -1.92
CA MET A 376 9.29 18.35 -2.17
C MET A 376 9.98 17.92 -3.46
N ILE A 377 9.94 18.74 -4.52
CA ILE A 377 10.67 18.48 -5.77
C ILE A 377 12.17 18.37 -5.50
N GLN A 378 12.75 19.27 -4.69
CA GLN A 378 14.17 19.20 -4.32
C GLN A 378 14.49 17.93 -3.52
N LYS A 379 13.69 17.58 -2.52
CA LYS A 379 13.86 16.33 -1.75
C LYS A 379 13.72 15.08 -2.62
N LEU A 380 12.84 15.10 -3.63
CA LEU A 380 12.72 14.01 -4.60
C LEU A 380 13.96 13.93 -5.50
N LYS A 381 14.51 15.07 -5.94
CA LYS A 381 15.76 15.11 -6.71
C LYS A 381 16.96 14.56 -5.93
N GLU A 382 16.96 14.65 -4.59
CA GLU A 382 18.00 14.05 -3.74
C GLU A 382 17.95 12.51 -3.75
N VAL A 383 16.81 11.90 -4.08
CA VAL A 383 16.62 10.44 -3.98
C VAL A 383 16.41 9.74 -5.32
N LEU A 384 15.97 10.45 -6.36
CA LEU A 384 15.78 9.94 -7.72
C LEU A 384 17.08 10.04 -8.54
N ASP A 385 17.24 9.16 -9.53
CA ASP A 385 18.39 9.16 -10.43
C ASP A 385 18.16 10.13 -11.61
N ASP A 386 18.72 11.35 -11.56
CA ASP A 386 18.62 12.38 -12.63
C ASP A 386 17.18 12.56 -13.17
N PRO A 387 16.22 12.94 -12.30
CA PRO A 387 14.81 12.90 -12.69
C PRO A 387 14.46 13.99 -13.71
N VAL A 388 13.72 13.60 -14.75
CA VAL A 388 13.12 14.52 -15.72
C VAL A 388 11.85 15.13 -15.14
N ILE A 389 11.66 16.45 -15.27
CA ILE A 389 10.42 17.11 -14.88
C ILE A 389 9.58 17.35 -16.13
N VAL A 390 8.39 16.75 -16.17
CA VAL A 390 7.41 16.92 -17.24
C VAL A 390 6.26 17.76 -16.71
N ARG A 391 5.88 18.82 -17.41
CA ARG A 391 4.85 19.77 -16.97
C ARG A 391 3.77 19.96 -18.01
N ASP A 392 2.51 19.97 -17.56
CA ASP A 392 1.36 20.31 -18.38
C ASP A 392 1.08 21.83 -18.35
N TYR A 393 1.91 22.61 -19.04
CA TYR A 393 1.78 24.07 -19.10
C TYR A 393 0.41 24.53 -19.62
N GLU A 394 -0.13 23.82 -20.61
CA GLU A 394 -1.47 24.08 -21.13
C GLU A 394 -2.52 23.90 -20.04
N GLY A 395 -2.48 22.77 -19.31
CA GLY A 395 -3.42 22.49 -18.23
C GLY A 395 -3.30 23.50 -17.10
N GLU A 396 -2.09 23.88 -16.71
CA GLU A 396 -1.83 24.85 -15.63
C GLU A 396 -2.37 26.25 -15.98
N SER A 397 -2.43 26.61 -17.26
CA SER A 397 -2.95 27.90 -17.73
C SER A 397 -4.49 28.02 -17.72
N LEU A 398 -5.21 26.90 -17.57
CA LEU A 398 -6.67 26.88 -17.61
C LEU A 398 -7.28 27.56 -16.37
N ARG A 399 -8.23 28.47 -16.60
CA ARG A 399 -9.07 29.10 -15.56
C ARG A 399 -10.44 28.43 -15.54
N ARG A 400 -10.59 27.41 -14.70
CA ARG A 400 -11.78 26.53 -14.70
C ARG A 400 -12.87 26.94 -13.72
N ILE A 401 -12.55 27.80 -12.76
CA ILE A 401 -13.44 28.13 -11.65
C ILE A 401 -13.51 29.65 -11.44
N THR A 402 -14.65 30.09 -10.89
CA THR A 402 -14.82 31.39 -10.26
C THR A 402 -15.09 31.19 -8.77
N ILE A 403 -14.35 31.93 -7.94
CA ILE A 403 -14.43 31.91 -6.49
C ILE A 403 -15.21 33.13 -6.01
N SER A 404 -16.22 32.88 -5.18
CA SER A 404 -16.95 33.89 -4.40
C SER A 404 -16.90 33.54 -2.91
N HIS A 405 -17.15 34.53 -2.06
CA HIS A 405 -17.14 34.36 -0.60
C HIS A 405 -18.53 34.67 -0.04
N LEU A 406 -19.05 33.80 0.81
CA LEU A 406 -20.25 34.07 1.61
C LEU A 406 -19.83 34.67 2.94
N GLU A 407 -20.30 35.87 3.26
CA GLU A 407 -20.06 36.48 4.58
C GLU A 407 -21.33 36.41 5.48
N GLU A 408 -22.54 36.43 4.90
CA GLU A 408 -23.80 36.53 5.67
C GLU A 408 -24.84 35.42 5.37
N VAL A 409 -24.70 34.66 4.28
CA VAL A 409 -25.70 33.66 3.86
C VAL A 409 -25.37 32.29 4.43
N ASP A 410 -26.38 31.61 4.98
CA ASP A 410 -26.26 30.22 5.45
C ASP A 410 -25.89 29.28 4.28
N PRO A 411 -24.78 28.53 4.34
CA PRO A 411 -24.38 27.59 3.29
C PRO A 411 -25.44 26.51 2.99
N VAL A 412 -26.31 26.18 3.96
CA VAL A 412 -27.43 25.26 3.76
C VAL A 412 -28.48 25.87 2.82
N GLU A 413 -28.89 27.11 3.07
CA GLU A 413 -29.85 27.81 2.21
C GLU A 413 -29.26 28.12 0.83
N GLU A 414 -27.96 28.42 0.75
CA GLU A 414 -27.25 28.52 -0.54
C GLU A 414 -27.33 27.21 -1.34
N THR A 415 -27.04 26.09 -0.69
CA THR A 415 -27.08 24.76 -1.32
C THR A 415 -28.47 24.44 -1.86
N LYS A 416 -29.51 24.76 -1.06
CA LYS A 416 -30.90 24.62 -1.46
C LYS A 416 -31.22 25.48 -2.69
N ARG A 417 -30.77 26.73 -2.72
CA ARG A 417 -30.98 27.62 -3.87
C ARG A 417 -30.32 27.08 -5.14
N GLN A 418 -29.11 26.53 -5.06
CA GLN A 418 -28.45 25.91 -6.22
C GLN A 418 -29.18 24.65 -6.68
N TYR A 419 -29.71 23.86 -5.74
CA TYR A 419 -30.58 22.72 -6.05
C TYR A 419 -31.87 23.14 -6.77
N GLU A 420 -32.55 24.18 -6.30
CA GLU A 420 -33.77 24.72 -6.93
C GLU A 420 -33.50 25.25 -8.36
N LYS A 421 -32.28 25.73 -8.64
CA LYS A 421 -31.82 26.15 -9.98
C LYS A 421 -31.51 24.98 -10.94
N GLY A 422 -31.71 23.73 -10.55
CA GLY A 422 -31.39 22.58 -11.39
C GLY A 422 -29.90 22.17 -11.36
N LYS A 423 -29.03 22.87 -10.61
CA LYS A 423 -27.60 22.55 -10.52
C LYS A 423 -27.31 21.34 -9.64
N ARG A 424 -26.13 20.75 -9.84
CA ARG A 424 -25.51 19.77 -8.95
C ARG A 424 -24.50 20.49 -8.06
N ALA A 425 -24.60 20.34 -6.73
CA ALA A 425 -23.72 21.00 -5.78
C ALA A 425 -23.05 20.04 -4.79
N ILE A 426 -21.81 20.36 -4.40
CA ILE A 426 -21.12 19.75 -3.26
C ILE A 426 -21.13 20.76 -2.12
N LEU A 427 -21.63 20.36 -0.95
CA LEU A 427 -21.54 21.11 0.29
C LEU A 427 -20.48 20.44 1.19
N CYS A 428 -19.33 21.10 1.38
CA CYS A 428 -18.19 20.55 2.10
C CYS A 428 -17.97 21.28 3.43
N PHE A 429 -17.97 20.52 4.53
CA PHE A 429 -17.58 21.00 5.87
C PHE A 429 -16.26 20.38 6.31
N ASN A 430 -15.55 21.03 7.22
CA ASN A 430 -14.33 20.46 7.78
C ASN A 430 -14.61 19.39 8.85
N THR A 431 -15.77 19.42 9.51
CA THR A 431 -16.13 18.44 10.57
C THR A 431 -17.29 17.54 10.17
N VAL A 432 -17.23 16.27 10.60
CA VAL A 432 -18.33 15.31 10.40
C VAL A 432 -19.63 15.81 11.03
N ARG A 433 -19.57 16.32 12.27
CA ARG A 433 -20.74 16.82 12.99
C ARG A 433 -21.53 17.84 12.17
N LYS A 434 -20.85 18.84 11.59
CA LYS A 434 -21.50 19.89 10.78
C LYS A 434 -22.05 19.36 9.47
N ALA A 435 -21.32 18.46 8.79
CA ALA A 435 -21.83 17.80 7.59
C ALA A 435 -23.11 17.00 7.90
N THR A 436 -23.16 16.29 9.02
CA THR A 436 -24.34 15.54 9.45
C THR A 436 -25.51 16.45 9.82
N GLU A 437 -25.26 17.55 10.53
CA GLU A 437 -26.29 18.57 10.86
C GLU A 437 -26.90 19.17 9.58
N ALA A 438 -26.05 19.64 8.65
CA ALA A 438 -26.49 20.22 7.39
C ALA A 438 -27.25 19.22 6.52
N PHE A 439 -26.78 17.96 6.47
CA PHE A 439 -27.47 16.90 5.74
C PHE A 439 -28.88 16.66 6.26
N LYS A 440 -29.08 16.60 7.58
CA LYS A 440 -30.43 16.44 8.18
C LYS A 440 -31.36 17.59 7.78
N THR A 441 -30.87 18.83 7.86
CA THR A 441 -31.68 19.99 7.47
C THR A 441 -32.05 20.00 5.99
N LEU A 442 -31.17 19.50 5.13
CA LEU A 442 -31.41 19.44 3.68
C LEU A 442 -32.27 18.24 3.28
N SER A 443 -32.09 17.07 3.91
CA SER A 443 -32.83 15.85 3.58
C SER A 443 -34.33 16.00 3.76
N ASP A 444 -34.77 16.81 4.72
CA ASP A 444 -36.20 17.08 4.93
C ASP A 444 -36.82 17.93 3.79
N LYS A 445 -35.99 18.60 2.99
CA LYS A 445 -36.40 19.57 1.97
C LYS A 445 -36.20 19.06 0.53
N MET A 446 -35.64 17.87 0.32
CA MET A 446 -35.41 17.32 -1.02
C MET A 446 -35.50 15.78 -1.04
N PRO A 447 -35.78 15.16 -2.20
CA PRO A 447 -35.91 13.70 -2.28
C PRO A 447 -34.61 12.98 -1.89
N ASP A 448 -34.73 11.87 -1.17
CA ASP A 448 -33.58 11.04 -0.74
C ASP A 448 -32.65 10.66 -1.89
N LYS A 449 -33.18 10.43 -3.10
CA LYS A 449 -32.39 10.10 -4.29
C LYS A 449 -31.43 11.22 -4.70
N ASP A 450 -31.79 12.48 -4.42
CA ASP A 450 -31.08 13.66 -4.87
C ASP A 450 -30.02 14.15 -3.87
N ILE A 451 -30.00 13.61 -2.64
CA ILE A 451 -29.03 13.99 -1.60
C ILE A 451 -28.31 12.80 -0.98
N VAL A 452 -27.02 12.97 -0.70
CA VAL A 452 -26.22 11.97 0.03
C VAL A 452 -25.25 12.63 1.00
N LEU A 453 -24.99 11.96 2.12
CA LEU A 453 -23.94 12.31 3.07
C LEU A 453 -22.72 11.41 2.86
N TYR A 454 -21.52 11.98 2.81
CA TYR A 454 -20.27 11.22 2.68
C TYR A 454 -19.17 11.71 3.62
N HIS A 455 -18.69 10.84 4.50
CA HIS A 455 -17.56 11.10 5.40
C HIS A 455 -16.88 9.80 5.86
N GLY A 456 -15.74 9.91 6.56
CA GLY A 456 -14.91 8.78 6.95
C GLY A 456 -15.42 7.94 8.14
N ARG A 457 -16.65 8.14 8.61
CA ARG A 457 -17.20 7.49 9.83
C ARG A 457 -18.36 6.53 9.55
N PHE A 458 -18.47 6.05 8.32
CA PHE A 458 -19.34 4.92 7.97
C PHE A 458 -18.57 3.62 8.16
N ASN A 459 -19.30 2.52 8.42
CA ASN A 459 -18.73 1.19 8.29
C ASN A 459 -18.41 0.88 6.81
N LEU A 460 -17.65 -0.19 6.56
CA LEU A 460 -17.22 -0.53 5.19
C LEU A 460 -18.42 -0.77 4.26
N GLU A 461 -19.45 -1.46 4.72
CA GLU A 461 -20.64 -1.81 3.93
C GLU A 461 -21.45 -0.58 3.50
N ASP A 462 -21.75 0.31 4.45
CA ASP A 462 -22.48 1.56 4.19
C ASP A 462 -21.66 2.51 3.33
N ARG A 463 -20.33 2.54 3.52
CA ARG A 463 -19.42 3.31 2.68
C ARG A 463 -19.47 2.86 1.23
N GLU A 464 -19.42 1.54 0.96
CA GLU A 464 -19.54 1.00 -0.39
C GLU A 464 -20.89 1.32 -1.03
N ARG A 465 -21.99 1.21 -0.26
CA ARG A 465 -23.34 1.58 -0.70
C ARG A 465 -23.45 3.05 -1.08
N ILE A 466 -22.91 3.95 -0.24
CA ILE A 466 -22.89 5.39 -0.49
C ILE A 466 -22.04 5.73 -1.72
N LEU A 467 -20.85 5.14 -1.84
CA LEU A 467 -19.97 5.35 -2.98
C LEU A 467 -20.64 4.90 -4.28
N SER A 468 -21.29 3.74 -4.28
CA SER A 468 -22.04 3.23 -5.44
C SER A 468 -23.17 4.17 -5.86
N ARG A 469 -23.83 4.85 -4.91
CA ARG A 469 -24.80 5.92 -5.23
C ARG A 469 -24.12 7.14 -5.86
N ILE A 470 -22.95 7.54 -5.37
CA ILE A 470 -22.23 8.73 -5.85
C ILE A 470 -21.67 8.51 -7.27
N THR A 471 -21.23 7.30 -7.58
CA THR A 471 -20.57 6.97 -8.85
C THR A 471 -21.44 6.19 -9.83
N GLY A 472 -22.68 5.86 -9.47
CA GLY A 472 -23.61 5.14 -10.34
C GLY A 472 -24.20 6.00 -11.46
N ASP A 473 -25.09 5.40 -12.25
CA ASP A 473 -25.68 6.02 -13.45
C ASP A 473 -26.55 7.25 -13.16
N SER A 474 -27.12 7.32 -11.95
CA SER A 474 -27.96 8.44 -11.50
C SER A 474 -27.40 9.01 -10.19
N PRO A 475 -26.27 9.76 -10.28
CA PRO A 475 -25.61 10.30 -9.10
C PRO A 475 -26.47 11.39 -8.44
N PRO A 476 -26.42 11.53 -7.11
CA PRO A 476 -27.21 12.51 -6.38
C PRO A 476 -26.84 13.94 -6.83
N ARG A 477 -27.84 14.83 -6.85
CA ARG A 477 -27.63 16.23 -7.22
C ARG A 477 -26.87 17.00 -6.14
N ILE A 478 -27.01 16.60 -4.87
CA ILE A 478 -26.37 17.22 -3.71
C ILE A 478 -25.53 16.18 -2.98
N ILE A 479 -24.25 16.50 -2.80
CA ILE A 479 -23.35 15.75 -1.90
C ILE A 479 -23.02 16.64 -0.73
N VAL A 480 -23.43 16.25 0.47
CA VAL A 480 -22.93 16.84 1.72
C VAL A 480 -21.76 15.99 2.20
N ALA A 481 -20.59 16.59 2.42
CA ALA A 481 -19.40 15.81 2.75
C ALA A 481 -18.37 16.55 3.60
N THR A 482 -17.33 15.82 3.98
CA THR A 482 -16.11 16.37 4.57
C THR A 482 -14.93 16.34 3.60
N GLN A 483 -13.68 16.43 4.10
CA GLN A 483 -12.43 16.27 3.33
C GLN A 483 -12.39 14.98 2.50
N THR A 484 -13.27 14.02 2.74
CA THR A 484 -13.39 12.81 1.92
C THR A 484 -13.65 13.07 0.43
N ILE A 485 -14.15 14.25 0.03
CA ILE A 485 -14.30 14.63 -1.38
C ILE A 485 -12.99 15.14 -2.01
N GLU A 486 -11.98 15.51 -1.22
CA GLU A 486 -10.68 15.95 -1.71
C GLU A 486 -9.97 14.84 -2.48
N ILE A 487 -10.21 13.58 -2.09
CA ILE A 487 -9.47 12.42 -2.59
C ILE A 487 -10.45 11.42 -3.23
N SER A 488 -10.03 10.80 -4.34
CA SER A 488 -10.59 9.54 -4.85
C SER A 488 -12.00 9.51 -5.45
N LEU A 489 -12.75 10.61 -5.51
CA LEU A 489 -14.04 10.62 -6.20
C LEU A 489 -13.89 11.16 -7.62
N ASN A 490 -14.13 10.32 -8.63
CA ASN A 490 -14.22 10.76 -10.02
C ASN A 490 -15.58 11.41 -10.29
N ILE A 491 -15.82 12.55 -9.65
CA ILE A 491 -17.05 13.33 -9.76
C ILE A 491 -16.74 14.69 -10.37
N SER A 492 -17.72 15.22 -11.10
CA SER A 492 -17.73 16.58 -11.62
C SER A 492 -19.09 17.22 -11.31
N TYR A 493 -19.09 18.26 -10.50
CA TYR A 493 -20.28 19.02 -10.08
C TYR A 493 -20.22 20.45 -10.63
N ASP A 494 -21.37 21.14 -10.63
CA ASP A 494 -21.48 22.49 -11.16
C ASP A 494 -21.02 23.55 -10.15
N VAL A 495 -21.31 23.28 -8.85
CA VAL A 495 -21.04 24.20 -7.74
C VAL A 495 -20.36 23.47 -6.58
N LEU A 496 -19.35 24.10 -6.00
CA LEU A 496 -18.80 23.72 -4.70
C LEU A 496 -19.08 24.83 -3.70
N ILE A 497 -19.73 24.47 -2.59
CA ILE A 497 -19.96 25.33 -1.43
C ILE A 497 -19.12 24.73 -0.31
N THR A 498 -18.05 25.40 0.10
CA THR A 498 -17.04 24.82 0.99
C THR A 498 -16.72 25.72 2.17
N GLU A 499 -16.57 25.10 3.33
CA GLU A 499 -15.97 25.76 4.49
C GLU A 499 -14.52 26.13 4.17
N ALA A 500 -14.08 27.28 4.66
CA ALA A 500 -12.71 27.74 4.51
C ALA A 500 -11.70 26.69 5.02
N ALA A 501 -10.65 26.49 4.24
CA ALA A 501 -9.58 25.54 4.51
C ALA A 501 -8.28 26.07 3.91
N PRO A 502 -7.12 25.48 4.26
CA PRO A 502 -5.85 25.75 3.59
C PRO A 502 -5.94 25.61 2.07
N ILE A 503 -5.17 26.41 1.33
CA ILE A 503 -5.26 26.46 -0.14
C ILE A 503 -4.96 25.11 -0.83
N ASP A 504 -4.13 24.26 -0.24
CA ASP A 504 -3.85 22.91 -0.75
C ASP A 504 -5.11 22.03 -0.69
N SER A 505 -5.82 22.06 0.44
CA SER A 505 -7.10 21.37 0.64
C SER A 505 -8.15 21.93 -0.31
N LEU A 506 -8.27 23.27 -0.39
CA LEU A 506 -9.22 23.93 -1.29
C LEU A 506 -8.97 23.58 -2.76
N THR A 507 -7.71 23.60 -3.22
CA THR A 507 -7.35 23.25 -4.60
C THR A 507 -7.76 21.82 -4.95
N GLN A 508 -7.66 20.89 -4.01
CA GLN A 508 -8.16 19.52 -4.20
C GLN A 508 -9.69 19.45 -4.29
N ARG A 509 -10.41 20.25 -3.50
CA ARG A 509 -11.88 20.39 -3.59
C ARG A 509 -12.30 21.02 -4.92
N PHE A 510 -11.57 22.04 -5.39
CA PHE A 510 -11.82 22.72 -6.67
C PHE A 510 -11.72 21.75 -7.85
N GLY A 511 -10.85 20.75 -7.77
CA GLY A 511 -10.72 19.68 -8.76
C GLY A 511 -11.94 18.75 -8.90
N ARG A 512 -13.01 18.98 -8.13
CA ARG A 512 -14.32 18.29 -8.22
C ARG A 512 -15.39 19.14 -8.92
N VAL A 513 -15.06 20.37 -9.29
CA VAL A 513 -15.92 21.29 -10.03
C VAL A 513 -15.38 21.45 -11.44
N ASN A 514 -16.26 21.34 -12.44
CA ASN A 514 -15.90 21.45 -13.86
C ASN A 514 -14.62 20.66 -14.24
N ARG A 515 -14.53 19.42 -13.73
CA ARG A 515 -13.30 18.59 -13.81
C ARG A 515 -12.90 18.28 -15.25
N GLU A 516 -13.90 18.00 -16.08
CA GLU A 516 -13.73 17.66 -17.50
C GLU A 516 -13.59 18.92 -18.39
N GLY A 517 -13.81 20.12 -17.84
CA GLY A 517 -13.76 21.37 -18.60
C GLY A 517 -14.86 21.49 -19.66
N THR A 518 -15.99 20.80 -19.45
CA THR A 518 -17.13 20.77 -20.38
C THR A 518 -18.00 22.01 -20.29
N THR A 519 -17.92 22.76 -19.18
CA THR A 519 -18.54 24.08 -19.04
C THR A 519 -17.46 25.17 -19.05
N PRO A 520 -17.80 26.42 -19.43
CA PRO A 520 -16.80 27.49 -19.49
C PRO A 520 -16.12 27.74 -18.15
N ILE A 521 -16.90 27.79 -17.05
CA ILE A 521 -16.43 28.10 -15.69
C ILE A 521 -17.36 27.45 -14.66
N GLY A 522 -16.78 26.76 -13.68
CA GLY A 522 -17.50 26.23 -12.52
C GLY A 522 -17.53 27.20 -11.32
N GLU A 523 -18.53 27.06 -10.45
CA GLU A 523 -18.77 28.01 -9.35
C GLU A 523 -18.24 27.46 -8.02
N VAL A 524 -17.41 28.23 -7.34
CA VAL A 524 -16.88 27.92 -6.01
C VAL A 524 -17.30 29.01 -5.05
N ILE A 525 -17.91 28.61 -3.94
CA ILE A 525 -18.44 29.49 -2.91
C ILE A 525 -17.78 29.11 -1.58
N ILE A 526 -16.98 30.00 -1.00
CA ILE A 526 -16.25 29.74 0.25
C ILE A 526 -16.96 30.46 1.40
N PHE A 527 -17.30 29.74 2.47
CA PHE A 527 -17.87 30.31 3.69
C PHE A 527 -16.88 30.22 4.88
N PRO A 528 -17.01 31.06 5.92
CA PRO A 528 -16.02 31.18 6.98
C PRO A 528 -15.89 29.91 7.81
N GLN A 529 -14.71 29.72 8.41
CA GLN A 529 -14.44 28.62 9.32
C GLN A 529 -15.17 28.84 10.64
N ASN A 530 -15.77 27.78 11.19
CA ASN A 530 -16.32 27.81 12.54
C ASN A 530 -15.24 27.59 13.62
N GLU A 531 -15.46 28.05 14.86
CA GLU A 531 -14.48 27.91 15.94
C GLU A 531 -14.06 26.45 16.22
N ASN A 532 -14.99 25.50 16.10
CA ASN A 532 -14.72 24.08 16.27
C ASN A 532 -13.79 23.49 15.19
N SER A 533 -13.70 24.13 14.03
CA SER A 533 -12.89 23.69 12.89
C SER A 533 -11.42 24.14 13.01
N TYR A 534 -11.06 25.03 13.95
CA TYR A 534 -9.67 25.42 14.23
C TYR A 534 -8.81 24.24 14.71
N SER A 535 -9.45 23.20 15.26
CA SER A 535 -8.79 21.95 15.66
C SER A 535 -8.30 21.10 14.47
N ILE A 536 -8.78 21.37 13.25
CA ILE A 536 -8.45 20.60 12.04
C ILE A 536 -7.40 21.33 11.20
N TYR A 537 -7.56 22.64 11.02
CA TYR A 537 -6.64 23.46 10.26
C TYR A 537 -6.23 24.69 11.07
N ASN A 538 -4.94 25.02 11.00
CA ASN A 538 -4.40 26.22 11.65
C ASN A 538 -5.08 27.47 11.09
N LYS A 539 -5.70 28.26 11.97
CA LYS A 539 -6.44 29.48 11.61
C LYS A 539 -5.62 30.46 10.78
N ASN A 540 -4.37 30.72 11.16
CA ASN A 540 -3.49 31.66 10.45
C ASN A 540 -3.28 31.21 9.00
N LEU A 541 -3.09 29.91 8.80
CA LEU A 541 -2.87 29.30 7.49
C LEU A 541 -4.13 29.37 6.61
N VAL A 542 -5.32 29.21 7.21
CA VAL A 542 -6.62 29.43 6.55
C VAL A 542 -6.82 30.90 6.19
N ASP A 543 -6.62 31.82 7.13
CA ASP A 543 -6.83 33.26 6.93
C ASP A 543 -5.92 33.81 5.82
N LYS A 544 -4.64 33.40 5.81
CA LYS A 544 -3.70 33.72 4.72
C LYS A 544 -4.15 33.14 3.38
N SER A 545 -4.61 31.89 3.36
CA SER A 545 -5.14 31.24 2.14
C SER A 545 -6.33 32.04 1.58
N LEU A 546 -7.26 32.46 2.44
CA LEU A 546 -8.40 33.28 2.04
C LEU A 546 -7.97 34.67 1.53
N GLY A 547 -6.98 35.30 2.17
CA GLY A 547 -6.43 36.57 1.72
C GLY A 547 -5.86 36.50 0.30
N LEU A 548 -5.11 35.43 -0.02
CA LEU A 548 -4.57 35.18 -1.36
C LEU A 548 -5.68 34.95 -2.40
N LEU A 549 -6.74 34.22 -2.03
CA LEU A 549 -7.86 33.92 -2.93
C LEU A 549 -8.80 35.12 -3.15
N LYS A 550 -9.03 35.97 -2.13
CA LYS A 550 -9.83 37.20 -2.27
C LYS A 550 -9.24 38.14 -3.33
N ALA A 551 -7.92 38.12 -3.52
CA ALA A 551 -7.25 38.90 -4.55
C ALA A 551 -7.39 38.33 -5.97
N ARG A 552 -7.83 37.08 -6.16
CA ARG A 552 -7.97 36.43 -7.48
C ARG A 552 -9.22 35.55 -7.55
N GLN A 553 -10.28 36.08 -8.17
CA GLN A 553 -11.55 35.37 -8.31
C GLN A 553 -11.51 34.20 -9.30
N THR A 554 -10.64 34.21 -10.32
CA THR A 554 -10.59 33.17 -11.36
C THR A 554 -9.18 32.58 -11.52
N PRO A 555 -8.62 31.96 -10.47
CA PRO A 555 -7.23 31.53 -10.51
C PRO A 555 -7.03 30.37 -11.51
N SER A 556 -5.92 30.42 -12.22
CA SER A 556 -5.41 29.29 -13.01
C SER A 556 -4.71 28.27 -12.11
N GLY A 557 -4.47 27.07 -12.63
CA GLY A 557 -3.76 26.01 -11.89
C GLY A 557 -2.34 26.44 -11.46
N LEU A 558 -1.65 27.20 -12.32
CA LEU A 558 -0.33 27.76 -12.00
C LEU A 558 -0.39 28.70 -10.79
N GLU A 559 -1.36 29.61 -10.78
CA GLU A 559 -1.51 30.62 -9.72
C GLU A 559 -1.86 29.98 -8.38
N LEU A 560 -2.72 28.95 -8.37
CA LEU A 560 -3.02 28.18 -7.16
C LEU A 560 -1.76 27.48 -6.61
N ARG A 561 -0.92 26.94 -7.50
CA ARG A 561 0.36 26.31 -7.10
C ARG A 561 1.33 27.32 -6.50
N GLU A 562 1.48 28.49 -7.10
CA GLU A 562 2.33 29.58 -6.58
C GLU A 562 1.85 30.08 -5.21
N MET A 563 0.54 30.24 -5.02
CA MET A 563 -0.03 30.63 -3.73
C MET A 563 0.25 29.58 -2.65
N MET A 564 0.09 28.29 -2.98
CA MET A 564 0.42 27.19 -2.08
C MET A 564 1.91 27.18 -1.72
N GLU A 565 2.77 27.40 -2.69
CA GLU A 565 4.23 27.48 -2.51
C GLU A 565 4.63 28.57 -1.52
N ASN A 566 4.04 29.77 -1.66
CA ASN A 566 4.28 30.88 -0.74
C ASN A 566 3.81 30.54 0.69
N LEU A 567 2.65 29.92 0.84
CA LEU A 567 2.09 29.56 2.13
C LEU A 567 2.93 28.50 2.86
N LEU A 568 3.40 27.50 2.12
CA LEU A 568 4.20 26.41 2.69
C LEU A 568 5.59 26.86 3.14
N SER A 569 6.13 27.93 2.55
CA SER A 569 7.41 28.51 2.98
C SER A 569 7.36 29.08 4.41
N GLU A 570 6.16 29.31 4.95
CA GLU A 570 5.93 29.86 6.28
C GLU A 570 5.59 28.79 7.33
N ILE A 571 5.48 27.51 6.95
CA ILE A 571 5.25 26.43 7.91
C ILE A 571 6.58 26.07 8.59
N GLU A 572 6.66 26.37 9.89
CA GLU A 572 7.75 25.92 10.75
C GLU A 572 7.78 24.38 10.86
N ASN A 573 8.98 23.80 10.99
CA ASN A 573 9.23 22.37 11.28
C ASN A 573 9.05 21.35 10.13
N ILE A 574 8.82 21.75 8.86
CA ILE A 574 8.74 20.77 7.75
C ILE A 574 9.99 19.87 7.66
N GLU A 575 11.19 20.47 7.70
CA GLU A 575 12.44 19.72 7.59
C GLU A 575 12.68 18.81 8.81
N GLU A 576 12.29 19.26 9.99
CA GLU A 576 12.37 18.46 11.23
C GLU A 576 11.45 17.23 11.15
N GLU A 577 10.21 17.41 10.70
CA GLU A 577 9.25 16.32 10.52
C GLU A 577 9.70 15.32 9.45
N ILE A 578 10.22 15.79 8.32
CA ILE A 578 10.83 14.93 7.29
C ILE A 578 11.99 14.14 7.88
N SER A 579 12.86 14.81 8.64
CA SER A 579 14.01 14.17 9.29
C SER A 579 13.60 13.14 10.33
N ALA A 580 12.54 13.42 11.11
CA ALA A 580 11.97 12.49 12.07
C ALA A 580 11.39 11.24 11.37
N GLY A 581 10.74 11.40 10.22
CA GLY A 581 10.27 10.29 9.39
C GLY A 581 11.41 9.41 8.89
N LYS A 582 12.47 10.03 8.35
CA LYS A 582 13.68 9.32 7.90
C LYS A 582 14.34 8.56 9.05
N ALA A 583 14.53 9.21 10.20
CA ALA A 583 15.15 8.61 11.38
C ALA A 583 14.33 7.45 11.95
N SER A 584 13.00 7.58 12.01
CA SER A 584 12.09 6.52 12.44
C SER A 584 12.21 5.29 11.55
N TRP A 585 12.26 5.49 10.23
CA TRP A 585 12.45 4.39 9.29
C TRP A 585 13.80 3.68 9.48
N GLN A 586 14.88 4.44 9.65
CA GLN A 586 16.22 3.89 9.89
C GLN A 586 16.26 3.10 11.20
N PHE A 587 15.72 3.67 12.27
CA PHE A 587 15.64 3.06 13.59
C PHE A 587 14.91 1.70 13.56
N VAL A 588 13.71 1.66 12.95
CA VAL A 588 12.93 0.41 12.85
C VAL A 588 13.70 -0.65 12.05
N ARG A 589 14.37 -0.26 10.94
CA ARG A 589 15.17 -1.18 10.14
C ARG A 589 16.38 -1.72 10.89
N GLU A 590 17.07 -0.88 11.65
CA GLU A 590 18.20 -1.28 12.49
C GLU A 590 17.76 -2.20 13.64
N MET A 591 16.64 -1.89 14.31
CA MET A 591 16.06 -2.78 15.31
C MET A 591 15.75 -4.17 14.76
N ASN A 592 15.36 -4.25 13.48
CA ASN A 592 15.09 -5.50 12.79
C ASN A 592 16.34 -6.13 12.15
N PHE A 593 17.55 -5.64 12.47
CA PHE A 593 18.83 -6.06 11.88
C PHE A 593 18.78 -6.12 10.35
N GLN A 594 17.96 -5.26 9.76
CA GLN A 594 17.68 -5.14 8.34
C GLN A 594 16.87 -6.30 7.74
N ILE A 595 16.89 -7.52 8.28
CA ILE A 595 16.28 -8.70 7.65
C ILE A 595 15.08 -9.30 8.37
N TYR A 596 14.89 -9.06 9.67
CA TYR A 596 13.81 -9.68 10.44
C TYR A 596 12.47 -8.98 10.20
N SER A 597 11.40 -9.77 10.23
CA SER A 597 10.04 -9.26 10.11
C SER A 597 9.59 -8.63 11.42
N MET A 598 8.92 -7.49 11.31
CA MET A 598 8.27 -6.86 12.44
C MET A 598 6.91 -7.54 12.70
N SER A 599 6.64 -7.88 13.97
CA SER A 599 5.29 -8.24 14.42
C SER A 599 4.64 -7.01 15.03
N ILE A 600 3.74 -6.38 14.29
CA ILE A 600 2.97 -5.25 14.80
C ILE A 600 1.49 -5.57 14.67
N ASP A 601 0.77 -5.29 15.75
CA ASP A 601 -0.68 -5.25 15.74
C ASP A 601 -1.14 -4.24 14.69
N GLN A 602 -2.03 -4.67 13.80
CA GLN A 602 -2.51 -3.87 12.67
C GLN A 602 -3.04 -2.49 13.12
N ARG A 603 -3.50 -2.37 14.37
CA ARG A 603 -3.97 -1.12 15.00
C ARG A 603 -2.87 -0.05 15.14
N LEU A 604 -1.61 -0.46 15.27
CA LEU A 604 -0.46 0.45 15.42
C LEU A 604 0.23 0.76 14.09
N ALA A 605 -0.20 0.15 12.99
CA ALA A 605 0.41 0.35 11.68
C ALA A 605 0.31 1.82 11.23
N ASP A 606 -0.85 2.46 11.42
CA ASP A 606 -1.07 3.88 11.12
C ASP A 606 -0.09 4.78 11.88
N ASP A 607 0.18 4.46 13.15
CA ASP A 607 1.03 5.27 14.03
C ASP A 607 2.51 5.22 13.67
N LEU A 608 2.97 4.16 13.00
CA LEU A 608 4.35 4.06 12.52
C LEU A 608 4.60 5.02 11.36
N ILE A 609 3.63 5.10 10.46
CA ILE A 609 3.79 5.78 9.16
C ILE A 609 3.20 7.19 9.16
N ARG A 610 2.39 7.56 10.17
CA ARG A 610 1.76 8.88 10.30
C ARG A 610 1.85 9.40 11.74
N ARG A 611 2.08 10.71 11.88
CA ARG A 611 1.88 11.44 13.14
C ARG A 611 0.45 11.97 13.20
N ILE A 612 -0.44 11.18 13.79
CA ILE A 612 -1.86 11.55 13.93
C ILE A 612 -2.09 12.15 15.33
N PRO A 613 -2.60 13.39 15.45
CA PRO A 613 -2.82 14.03 16.75
C PRO A 613 -3.91 13.34 17.59
N TYR A 614 -4.85 12.64 16.95
CA TYR A 614 -5.94 11.93 17.61
C TYR A 614 -5.92 10.44 17.27
N LYS A 615 -5.84 9.59 18.30
CA LYS A 615 -5.87 8.13 18.12
C LYS A 615 -7.28 7.64 17.81
N THR A 616 -7.38 6.75 16.83
CA THR A 616 -8.63 6.11 16.41
C THR A 616 -8.45 4.60 16.39
N ILE A 617 -9.55 3.86 16.58
CA ILE A 617 -9.59 2.41 16.53
C ILE A 617 -10.78 1.95 15.69
N GLU A 618 -10.63 0.82 15.00
CA GLU A 618 -11.73 0.18 14.28
C GLU A 618 -12.48 -0.78 15.22
N VAL A 619 -13.80 -0.59 15.32
CA VAL A 619 -14.69 -1.40 16.17
C VAL A 619 -15.95 -1.78 15.41
N ILE A 620 -16.64 -2.81 15.88
CA ILE A 620 -17.99 -3.18 15.44
C ILE A 620 -18.98 -2.65 16.51
N PRO A 621 -20.02 -1.89 16.14
CA PRO A 621 -21.08 -1.53 17.07
C PRO A 621 -21.65 -2.77 17.77
N SER A 622 -21.76 -2.76 19.12
CA SER A 622 -22.20 -3.92 19.90
C SER A 622 -23.56 -4.49 19.47
N GLU A 623 -24.44 -3.66 18.91
CA GLU A 623 -25.74 -4.08 18.36
C GLU A 623 -25.65 -5.06 17.19
N PHE A 624 -24.52 -5.10 16.47
CA PHE A 624 -24.30 -6.06 15.39
C PHE A 624 -23.77 -7.41 15.86
N ARG A 625 -23.50 -7.59 17.15
CA ARG A 625 -22.91 -8.83 17.68
C ARG A 625 -23.82 -10.05 17.50
N ALA A 626 -25.13 -9.90 17.70
CA ALA A 626 -26.08 -11.01 17.60
C ALA A 626 -26.37 -11.45 16.15
N ASN A 627 -26.16 -10.55 15.17
CA ASN A 627 -26.59 -10.75 13.78
C ASN A 627 -25.45 -11.16 12.83
N ASN A 628 -24.19 -11.14 13.26
CA ASN A 628 -23.03 -11.36 12.40
C ASN A 628 -22.36 -12.71 12.71
N SER A 629 -22.77 -13.78 12.03
CA SER A 629 -22.17 -15.11 12.21
C SER A 629 -20.89 -15.33 11.39
N GLY A 630 -20.68 -14.56 10.30
CA GLY A 630 -19.52 -14.73 9.41
C GLY A 630 -18.45 -13.63 9.50
N LYS A 631 -17.16 -13.99 9.38
CA LYS A 631 -16.01 -13.05 9.37
C LYS A 631 -16.16 -11.89 8.38
N MET A 632 -16.73 -12.14 7.19
CA MET A 632 -16.90 -11.11 6.16
C MET A 632 -18.01 -10.11 6.51
N GLN A 633 -19.10 -10.57 7.15
CA GLN A 633 -20.14 -9.69 7.67
C GLN A 633 -19.58 -8.81 8.79
N LYS A 634 -18.77 -9.38 9.70
CA LYS A 634 -18.07 -8.64 10.75
C LYS A 634 -17.15 -7.55 10.16
N LEU A 635 -16.34 -7.87 9.15
CA LEU A 635 -15.51 -6.89 8.44
C LEU A 635 -16.33 -5.73 7.88
N GLY A 636 -17.49 -6.02 7.26
CA GLY A 636 -18.38 -4.99 6.71
C GLY A 636 -18.90 -3.99 7.74
N LYS A 637 -19.01 -4.39 9.02
CA LYS A 637 -19.49 -3.55 10.11
C LYS A 637 -18.40 -2.79 10.86
N LEU A 638 -17.12 -2.91 10.47
CA LEU A 638 -16.03 -2.15 11.09
C LEU A 638 -16.20 -0.65 10.82
N VAL A 639 -16.19 0.14 11.89
CA VAL A 639 -16.24 1.61 11.86
C VAL A 639 -15.07 2.20 12.65
N LYS A 640 -14.44 3.23 12.10
CA LYS A 640 -13.32 3.95 12.73
C LYS A 640 -13.87 4.99 13.71
N VAL A 641 -13.52 4.86 14.99
CA VAL A 641 -13.98 5.73 16.09
C VAL A 641 -12.79 6.29 16.89
N PRO A 642 -12.91 7.48 17.52
CA PRO A 642 -11.89 7.99 18.43
C PRO A 642 -11.68 7.06 19.62
N VAL A 643 -10.41 6.78 19.97
CA VAL A 643 -10.08 5.88 21.10
C VAL A 643 -10.70 6.39 22.41
N LYS A 644 -10.67 7.71 22.63
CA LYS A 644 -11.26 8.34 23.82
C LYS A 644 -12.75 8.02 24.03
N ASP A 645 -13.49 7.73 22.96
CA ASP A 645 -14.93 7.50 23.04
C ASP A 645 -15.24 6.06 23.51
N VAL A 646 -14.29 5.14 23.35
CA VAL A 646 -14.49 3.69 23.58
C VAL A 646 -13.47 3.08 24.56
N ILE A 647 -12.54 3.87 25.08
CA ILE A 647 -11.53 3.40 26.02
C ILE A 647 -12.20 2.76 27.26
N GLY A 648 -11.70 1.59 27.67
CA GLY A 648 -12.27 0.80 28.76
C GLY A 648 -13.56 0.05 28.43
N ARG A 649 -14.12 0.21 27.23
CA ARG A 649 -15.41 -0.38 26.80
C ARG A 649 -15.27 -1.21 25.51
N LEU A 650 -14.19 -1.98 25.43
CA LEU A 650 -13.85 -2.81 24.27
C LEU A 650 -13.94 -4.29 24.62
N GLU A 651 -14.69 -5.04 23.82
CA GLU A 651 -14.76 -6.49 23.91
C GLU A 651 -14.16 -7.14 22.68
N LYS A 652 -13.43 -8.24 22.83
CA LYS A 652 -12.79 -8.96 21.72
C LYS A 652 -13.44 -10.33 21.55
N ASP A 653 -13.78 -10.72 20.33
CA ASP A 653 -14.23 -12.08 20.02
C ASP A 653 -13.07 -13.03 19.69
N ASP A 654 -13.37 -14.32 19.54
CA ASP A 654 -12.40 -15.38 19.22
C ASP A 654 -11.72 -15.18 17.85
N ASP A 655 -12.39 -14.47 16.93
CA ASP A 655 -11.85 -14.11 15.62
C ASP A 655 -10.95 -12.87 15.66
N GLY A 656 -10.89 -12.19 16.81
CA GLY A 656 -10.08 -11.02 17.08
C GLY A 656 -10.72 -9.67 16.73
N PHE A 657 -12.01 -9.65 16.37
CA PHE A 657 -12.76 -8.41 16.15
C PHE A 657 -13.09 -7.74 17.47
N ILE A 658 -13.08 -6.41 17.46
CA ILE A 658 -13.34 -5.59 18.64
C ILE A 658 -14.74 -4.99 18.54
N TYR A 659 -15.53 -5.11 19.60
CA TYR A 659 -16.87 -4.55 19.73
C TYR A 659 -16.86 -3.40 20.73
N ALA A 660 -17.68 -2.38 20.48
CA ALA A 660 -17.83 -1.23 21.38
C ALA A 660 -19.29 -0.73 21.43
N PRO A 661 -19.76 -0.24 22.60
CA PRO A 661 -21.10 0.30 22.77
C PRO A 661 -21.19 1.71 22.17
N ILE A 662 -21.38 1.77 20.85
CA ILE A 662 -21.46 3.03 20.09
C ILE A 662 -22.81 3.20 19.40
N ILE A 663 -23.21 4.45 19.17
CA ILE A 663 -24.40 4.81 18.39
C ILE A 663 -23.98 4.89 16.92
N TYR A 664 -24.59 4.05 16.09
CA TYR A 664 -24.35 4.01 14.66
C TYR A 664 -25.65 4.09 13.88
N ASN A 665 -25.66 4.83 12.76
CA ASN A 665 -26.81 4.91 11.85
C ASN A 665 -26.35 4.69 10.41
N PRO A 666 -26.97 3.80 9.61
CA PRO A 666 -26.55 3.53 8.23
C PRO A 666 -26.51 4.75 7.29
N SER A 667 -27.30 5.79 7.56
CA SER A 667 -27.37 7.01 6.75
C SER A 667 -26.51 8.16 7.31
N LEU A 668 -26.08 8.09 8.58
CA LEU A 668 -25.35 9.17 9.25
C LEU A 668 -23.96 8.75 9.79
N GLY A 669 -23.66 7.45 9.79
CA GLY A 669 -22.43 6.85 10.33
C GLY A 669 -22.40 6.84 11.86
N TYR A 670 -21.20 6.88 12.41
CA TYR A 670 -20.97 6.97 13.86
C TYR A 670 -21.41 8.31 14.44
N LEU A 671 -22.29 8.26 15.46
CA LEU A 671 -22.89 9.43 16.12
C LEU A 671 -22.33 9.71 17.51
N GLY A 672 -21.58 8.78 18.12
CA GLY A 672 -21.03 8.94 19.46
C GLY A 672 -21.01 7.62 20.26
N PRO A 673 -20.43 7.61 21.48
CA PRO A 673 -20.60 6.50 22.40
C PRO A 673 -22.07 6.39 22.88
N LYS A 674 -22.53 5.21 23.28
CA LYS A 674 -23.81 5.07 23.98
C LYS A 674 -23.67 5.66 25.40
N GLU A 675 -24.54 6.58 25.76
CA GLU A 675 -24.65 7.09 27.14
C GLU A 675 -25.50 6.11 27.95
N ASP A 676 -24.82 5.15 28.58
CA ASP A 676 -25.16 4.56 29.88
C ASP A 676 -23.96 3.70 30.33
N GLU A 677 -23.53 3.91 31.58
CA GLU A 677 -22.23 3.51 32.19
C GLU A 677 -21.02 4.37 31.79
N SER A 678 -20.99 5.59 32.35
CA SER A 678 -19.77 6.38 32.50
C SER A 678 -18.72 5.58 33.28
N PRO A 679 -17.48 5.39 32.79
CA PRO A 679 -16.40 5.04 33.69
C PRO A 679 -16.20 6.23 34.63
N ILE A 680 -16.35 5.97 35.93
CA ILE A 680 -15.82 6.84 36.99
C ILE A 680 -14.33 6.94 36.73
N VAL A 681 -13.88 8.08 36.19
CA VAL A 681 -12.47 8.45 36.19
C VAL A 681 -12.24 9.16 37.51
N GLU A 682 -11.75 8.42 38.51
CA GLU A 682 -10.99 9.06 39.59
C GLU A 682 -9.61 9.43 39.02
N ASP A 683 -9.29 10.71 39.10
CA ASP A 683 -7.95 11.26 38.83
C ASP A 683 -6.91 10.56 39.74
N THR A 684 -5.95 9.85 39.16
CA THR A 684 -4.56 9.73 39.68
C THR A 684 -3.56 9.43 38.59
#